data_AF-A0A449B0P9-F1
#
_entry.id   AF-A0A449B0P9-F1
#
_cell.length_a   1.000
_cell.length_b   1.000
_cell.length_c   1.000
_cell.angle_alpha   90.00
_cell.angle_beta   90.00
_cell.angle_gamma   90.00
#
_symmetry.space_group_name_H-M   'P 1'
#
loop_
_entity.id
_entity.type
_entity.pdbx_description
1 polymer ?
#
loop_
_entity_poly.entity_id
_entity_poly.type
_entity_poly.pdbx_seq_one_letter_code
_entity_poly.pdbx_strand_id
1 'polypeptide(L)'
;MKKSKLLVPLLSAAILPVSGILVACNDNSTASNNDAKYDKILQSTEQILNNINNSELASDLYINSNNELAEITSKYKKAKSNSEKETIIESLEKFSTRLLNDWIKKLSSILGNSEALNAAKDKAKQDAENNLASAKIDLEHVRAANENTISDLELKVAQLERDLKRSVQYNGESLQEEIKELTKDYLPRQLSGKLALLEAQTYLIDWYQAFIDYLQSMNVRDERTRETIASIVQNTEGLKQSTILAKQETEKTPEKYGTRRQFRADLAITMDRIKKIGDRYKNIFNYDVPRSTSKYLEALYKWRIENFRALKAAIEANDSSVYDDFNPNQTGQQTKDGLALTVGEFADLYANSLSRATTYAEQLFSYITLEEKYAKVVLHPQNLDEFSPFLKVRLKMTEYPLYYRLYDSEQTAKLDVYYARTIDSLRDFRRSEGYKYLNSIAYRKVYNQWDKYVQQSINYKYNGNANTYYEILGTFTDVLQGVQELAVPEEQVNAKKAEIEAKIEQVKQSVWSKILTINAKANQEDPDDSFTPYTDLKYNLRAKYSQANGLSQGTFIEAFDKYIAFLLAEKYVDNMIDLYNYWTLVGDDPKSDELEAILKLKTKSAKLEKRYKFAENDFEQNKLNKKFHEENIFPLFKNFSWPNFDSLSDEQQKLSAYKEAVKKLFEIYERIKNISDNFTLQGYDDWSDKDYFFQDAYESTYNQIKQANSELESKNSFSDVDASFINNMKETYEQRKLVVEEEYQAAQENYESKKAAYENSNEFDPRNYVVPSQELYAFIRQWNIKNRAELASLELNPETETDQKAVELFASYSSEWKFGHEDTSTRPYIKITNLDIDDIYNTEQGHDEEGNVIPEYTTDKVKANLLAAEKAYFDANMAYLEAKKANASNLADLKQDLVQKRSDYYSVLNDSHYGFSKSGYAKYTVSHYEKGQQVTLTPLQLASIYASEVATYQVLKELHAEYMDSENN
;
A
#
# COMPACT_ATOMS: atom_id res chain seq x y z
N MET A 1 32.62 -25.59 13.08
CA MET A 1 32.86 -24.34 12.30
C MET A 1 33.02 -24.68 10.83
N LYS A 2 32.27 -23.98 9.98
CA LYS A 2 32.16 -24.12 8.52
C LYS A 2 33.39 -23.58 7.75
N LYS A 3 34.62 -23.94 8.15
CA LYS A 3 35.85 -23.43 7.49
C LYS A 3 36.15 -24.07 6.14
N SER A 4 35.72 -25.32 5.90
CA SER A 4 35.97 -26.03 4.63
C SER A 4 35.22 -25.45 3.42
N LYS A 5 34.15 -24.65 3.64
CA LYS A 5 33.39 -24.03 2.55
C LYS A 5 33.98 -22.72 2.00
N LEU A 6 34.99 -22.13 2.65
CA LEU A 6 35.59 -20.84 2.24
C LEU A 6 36.80 -20.98 1.29
N LEU A 7 37.52 -22.11 1.33
CA LEU A 7 38.69 -22.34 0.46
C LEU A 7 38.32 -22.75 -0.97
N VAL A 8 37.19 -23.45 -1.16
CA VAL A 8 36.73 -23.87 -2.50
C VAL A 8 36.33 -22.66 -3.38
N PRO A 9 35.59 -21.65 -2.90
CA PRO A 9 35.28 -20.42 -3.65
C PRO A 9 36.53 -19.60 -4.03
N LEU A 10 37.51 -19.49 -3.12
CA LEU A 10 38.77 -18.74 -3.31
C LEU A 10 39.62 -19.32 -4.44
N LEU A 11 39.66 -20.65 -4.59
CA LEU A 11 40.37 -21.33 -5.68
C LEU A 11 39.56 -21.42 -6.97
N SER A 12 38.23 -21.56 -6.91
CA SER A 12 37.38 -21.52 -8.10
C SER A 12 37.37 -20.14 -8.76
N ALA A 13 37.47 -19.04 -7.99
CA ALA A 13 37.57 -17.68 -8.53
C ALA A 13 38.88 -17.45 -9.33
N ALA A 14 39.97 -18.13 -8.96
CA ALA A 14 41.24 -18.08 -9.69
C ALA A 14 41.25 -18.97 -10.96
N ILE A 15 40.32 -19.91 -11.08
CA ILE A 15 40.30 -20.95 -12.13
C ILE A 15 39.18 -20.72 -13.18
N LEU A 16 38.24 -19.81 -12.94
CA LEU A 16 37.02 -19.68 -13.76
C LEU A 16 37.06 -18.87 -15.08
N PRO A 17 38.18 -18.38 -15.66
CA PRO A 17 38.15 -17.90 -17.03
C PRO A 17 38.49 -19.03 -18.01
N VAL A 18 37.83 -20.20 -17.95
CA VAL A 18 38.02 -21.26 -18.97
C VAL A 18 36.71 -21.92 -19.44
N SER A 19 35.56 -21.69 -18.82
CA SER A 19 34.30 -22.36 -19.17
C SER A 19 33.65 -21.90 -20.50
N GLY A 20 34.24 -20.93 -21.21
CA GLY A 20 33.67 -20.32 -22.41
C GLY A 20 33.97 -21.02 -23.74
N ILE A 21 34.30 -22.32 -23.75
CA ILE A 21 34.41 -23.09 -25.00
C ILE A 21 33.74 -24.47 -24.82
N LEU A 22 32.43 -24.48 -24.58
CA LEU A 22 31.62 -25.62 -24.99
C LEU A 22 30.33 -25.10 -25.64
N VAL A 23 30.17 -25.49 -26.91
CA VAL A 23 29.08 -25.22 -27.86
C VAL A 23 29.15 -23.89 -28.61
N ALA A 24 30.00 -23.87 -29.64
CA ALA A 24 29.69 -23.23 -30.91
C ALA A 24 29.88 -24.25 -32.03
N CYS A 25 29.00 -25.27 -32.06
CA CYS A 25 28.64 -25.87 -33.34
C CYS A 25 27.61 -24.92 -33.96
N ASN A 26 28.09 -23.92 -34.71
CA ASN A 26 27.26 -23.28 -35.71
C ASN A 26 27.98 -23.51 -37.04
N ASP A 27 27.56 -24.57 -37.72
CA ASP A 27 27.84 -24.77 -39.14
C ASP A 27 27.19 -23.61 -39.88
N ASN A 28 27.99 -22.61 -40.28
CA ASN A 28 27.94 -22.05 -41.62
C ASN A 28 29.01 -20.97 -41.87
N SER A 29 29.91 -21.34 -42.79
CA SER A 29 30.66 -20.48 -43.71
C SER A 29 31.92 -19.76 -43.21
N THR A 30 32.94 -19.88 -44.08
CA THR A 30 34.18 -19.11 -44.23
C THR A 30 35.38 -19.47 -43.34
N ALA A 31 36.42 -19.97 -44.03
CA ALA A 31 37.77 -20.31 -43.57
C ALA A 31 38.19 -19.64 -42.25
N SER A 32 38.28 -20.46 -41.20
CA SER A 32 38.87 -20.07 -39.92
C SER A 32 40.30 -19.59 -40.15
N ASN A 33 40.60 -18.36 -39.75
CA ASN A 33 41.97 -17.89 -39.71
C ASN A 33 42.65 -18.59 -38.52
N ASN A 34 43.30 -19.73 -38.78
CA ASN A 34 43.93 -20.60 -37.77
C ASN A 34 44.77 -19.81 -36.75
N ASP A 35 45.38 -18.70 -37.19
CA ASP A 35 46.18 -17.82 -36.35
C ASP A 35 45.36 -17.15 -35.23
N ALA A 36 44.14 -16.70 -35.50
CA ALA A 36 43.27 -16.11 -34.48
C ALA A 36 42.77 -17.14 -33.45
N LYS A 37 42.49 -18.38 -33.91
CA LYS A 37 42.09 -19.48 -33.02
C LYS A 37 43.27 -19.89 -32.14
N TYR A 38 44.46 -20.02 -32.72
CA TYR A 38 45.69 -20.34 -32.02
C TYR A 38 46.04 -19.28 -30.95
N ASP A 39 46.04 -18.00 -31.31
CA ASP A 39 46.39 -16.91 -30.38
C ASP A 39 45.44 -16.85 -29.18
N LYS A 40 44.14 -17.09 -29.41
CA LYS A 40 43.14 -17.14 -28.33
C LYS A 40 43.42 -18.27 -27.33
N ILE A 41 43.75 -19.46 -27.83
CA ILE A 41 44.04 -20.63 -26.98
C ILE A 41 45.41 -20.48 -26.31
N LEU A 42 46.39 -19.88 -27.00
CA LEU A 42 47.71 -19.59 -26.46
C LEU A 42 47.61 -18.62 -25.28
N GLN A 43 46.89 -17.51 -25.42
CA GLN A 43 46.69 -16.54 -24.33
C GLN A 43 46.04 -17.19 -23.10
N SER A 44 45.02 -18.03 -23.29
CA SER A 44 44.38 -18.76 -22.19
C SER A 44 45.36 -19.73 -21.51
N THR A 45 46.20 -20.41 -22.29
CA THR A 45 47.18 -21.37 -21.76
C THR A 45 48.34 -20.67 -21.02
N GLU A 46 48.81 -19.52 -21.52
CA GLU A 46 49.79 -18.67 -20.85
C GLU A 46 49.25 -18.09 -19.53
N GLN A 47 47.96 -17.76 -19.48
CA GLN A 47 47.30 -17.34 -18.23
C GLN A 47 47.26 -18.48 -17.20
N ILE A 48 46.90 -19.70 -17.62
CA ILE A 48 46.93 -20.88 -16.73
C ILE A 48 48.35 -21.09 -16.19
N LEU A 49 49.38 -21.04 -17.04
CA LEU A 49 50.79 -21.17 -16.62
C LEU A 49 51.23 -20.05 -15.68
N ASN A 50 50.88 -18.81 -15.97
CA ASN A 50 51.20 -17.69 -15.09
C ASN A 50 50.55 -17.85 -13.72
N ASN A 51 49.33 -18.35 -13.66
CA ASN A 51 48.68 -18.61 -12.39
C ASN A 51 49.35 -19.77 -11.62
N ILE A 52 49.79 -20.83 -12.30
CA ILE A 52 50.58 -21.91 -11.68
C ILE A 52 51.91 -21.34 -11.14
N ASN A 53 52.61 -20.52 -11.92
CA ASN A 53 53.88 -19.90 -11.52
C ASN A 53 53.71 -19.00 -10.30
N ASN A 54 52.70 -18.12 -10.34
CA ASN A 54 52.40 -17.17 -9.26
C ASN A 54 51.91 -17.86 -7.99
N SER A 55 51.40 -19.10 -8.10
CA SER A 55 50.98 -19.86 -6.92
C SER A 55 52.15 -20.41 -6.12
N GLU A 56 53.35 -20.56 -6.70
CA GLU A 56 54.55 -21.19 -6.10
C GLU A 56 54.38 -22.64 -5.58
N LEU A 57 53.15 -23.17 -5.54
CA LEU A 57 52.76 -24.47 -4.97
C LEU A 57 53.09 -25.68 -5.88
N ALA A 58 53.42 -25.43 -7.15
CA ALA A 58 53.66 -26.47 -8.15
C ALA A 58 54.73 -26.07 -9.17
N SER A 59 55.90 -25.62 -8.68
CA SER A 59 57.02 -25.15 -9.51
C SER A 59 57.44 -26.16 -10.59
N ASP A 60 57.45 -27.46 -10.25
CA ASP A 60 57.77 -28.53 -11.21
C ASP A 60 56.72 -28.67 -12.31
N LEU A 61 55.44 -28.46 -12.00
CA LEU A 61 54.36 -28.47 -12.99
C LEU A 61 54.50 -27.27 -13.92
N TYR A 62 54.73 -26.07 -13.37
CA TYR A 62 54.97 -24.87 -14.17
C TYR A 62 56.17 -25.03 -15.11
N ILE A 63 57.33 -25.45 -14.60
CA ILE A 63 58.56 -25.58 -15.40
C ILE A 63 58.34 -26.56 -16.57
N ASN A 64 57.77 -27.74 -16.29
CA ASN A 64 57.54 -28.75 -17.31
C ASN A 64 56.51 -28.28 -18.35
N SER A 65 55.42 -27.68 -17.91
CA SER A 65 54.35 -27.23 -18.80
C SER A 65 54.74 -25.99 -19.60
N ASN A 66 55.57 -25.09 -19.05
CA ASN A 66 56.10 -23.95 -19.79
C ASN A 66 57.06 -24.40 -20.92
N ASN A 67 57.88 -25.42 -20.66
CA ASN A 67 58.73 -26.04 -21.70
C ASN A 67 57.89 -26.68 -22.81
N GLU A 68 56.82 -27.39 -22.46
CA GLU A 68 55.92 -28.02 -23.43
C GLU A 68 55.15 -26.98 -24.26
N LEU A 69 54.69 -25.88 -23.65
CA LEU A 69 54.05 -24.77 -24.38
C LEU A 69 55.02 -24.10 -25.35
N ALA A 70 56.27 -23.88 -24.94
CA ALA A 70 57.31 -23.32 -25.80
C ALA A 70 57.57 -24.22 -27.02
N GLU A 71 57.52 -25.54 -26.85
CA GLU A 71 57.65 -26.51 -27.95
C GLU A 71 56.45 -26.46 -28.91
N ILE A 72 55.23 -26.45 -28.39
CA ILE A 72 53.99 -26.32 -29.18
C ILE A 72 54.01 -25.00 -29.98
N THR A 73 54.44 -23.91 -29.35
CA THR A 73 54.56 -22.59 -29.99
C THR A 73 55.63 -22.56 -31.09
N SER A 74 56.76 -23.23 -30.85
CA SER A 74 57.79 -23.40 -31.89
C SER A 74 57.28 -24.21 -33.09
N LYS A 75 56.51 -25.27 -32.83
CA LYS A 75 55.88 -26.10 -33.88
C LYS A 75 54.88 -25.30 -34.69
N TYR A 76 54.00 -24.51 -34.05
CA TYR A 76 53.01 -23.69 -34.74
C TYR A 76 53.66 -22.65 -35.66
N LYS A 77 54.70 -21.96 -35.19
CA LYS A 77 55.47 -20.96 -35.98
C LYS A 77 56.19 -21.57 -37.18
N LYS A 78 56.48 -22.87 -37.18
CA LYS A 78 57.18 -23.59 -38.27
C LYS A 78 56.22 -24.31 -39.22
N ALA A 79 54.94 -24.43 -38.88
CA ALA A 79 53.93 -25.10 -39.70
C ALA A 79 53.69 -24.33 -41.00
N LYS A 80 53.76 -25.02 -42.14
CA LYS A 80 53.64 -24.40 -43.47
C LYS A 80 52.28 -24.63 -44.12
N SER A 81 51.52 -25.62 -43.64
CA SER A 81 50.19 -25.94 -44.13
C SER A 81 49.09 -25.68 -43.09
N ASN A 82 47.87 -25.41 -43.55
CA ASN A 82 46.72 -25.21 -42.66
C ASN A 82 46.35 -26.48 -41.88
N SER A 83 46.53 -27.66 -42.47
CA SER A 83 46.28 -28.95 -41.79
C SER A 83 47.29 -29.22 -40.66
N GLU A 84 48.57 -28.86 -40.86
CA GLU A 84 49.56 -28.90 -39.77
C GLU A 84 49.20 -27.91 -38.66
N LYS A 85 48.78 -26.69 -39.01
CA LYS A 85 48.35 -25.68 -38.04
C LYS A 85 47.14 -26.14 -37.22
N GLU A 86 46.12 -26.73 -37.83
CA GLU A 86 44.96 -27.31 -37.13
C GLU A 86 45.37 -28.43 -36.17
N THR A 87 46.25 -29.35 -36.61
CA THR A 87 46.76 -30.44 -35.76
C THR A 87 47.50 -29.90 -34.53
N ILE A 88 48.25 -28.80 -34.69
CA ILE A 88 48.98 -28.16 -33.61
C ILE A 88 48.03 -27.37 -32.69
N ILE A 89 46.98 -26.75 -33.22
CA ILE A 89 45.92 -26.11 -32.43
C ILE A 89 45.21 -27.14 -31.54
N GLU A 90 44.81 -28.30 -32.09
CA GLU A 90 44.23 -29.38 -31.29
C GLU A 90 45.20 -29.89 -30.21
N SER A 91 46.50 -29.93 -30.52
CA SER A 91 47.53 -30.30 -29.55
C SER A 91 47.64 -29.27 -28.42
N LEU A 92 47.54 -27.97 -28.74
CA LEU A 92 47.51 -26.89 -27.76
C LEU A 92 46.24 -26.97 -26.88
N GLU A 93 45.06 -27.24 -27.46
CA GLU A 93 43.81 -27.41 -26.71
C GLU A 93 43.89 -28.60 -25.73
N LYS A 94 44.43 -29.74 -26.19
CA LYS A 94 44.64 -30.93 -25.35
C LYS A 94 45.66 -30.68 -24.23
N PHE A 95 46.75 -29.98 -24.56
CA PHE A 95 47.75 -29.57 -23.58
C PHE A 95 47.14 -28.64 -22.51
N SER A 96 46.43 -27.59 -22.94
CA SER A 96 45.76 -26.63 -22.05
C SER A 96 44.77 -27.32 -21.10
N THR A 97 43.97 -28.24 -21.64
CA THR A 97 43.01 -29.03 -20.85
C THR A 97 43.69 -29.96 -19.85
N ARG A 98 44.78 -30.63 -20.24
CA ARG A 98 45.56 -31.49 -19.34
C ARG A 98 46.23 -30.67 -18.24
N LEU A 99 46.84 -29.54 -18.59
CA LEU A 99 47.48 -28.62 -17.65
C LEU A 99 46.51 -28.16 -16.56
N LEU A 100 45.31 -27.75 -16.96
CA LEU A 100 44.25 -27.34 -16.04
C LEU A 100 43.85 -28.49 -15.10
N ASN A 101 43.64 -29.69 -15.64
CA ASN A 101 43.24 -30.86 -14.86
C ASN A 101 44.31 -31.33 -13.87
N ASP A 102 45.58 -31.31 -14.28
CA ASP A 102 46.70 -31.71 -13.42
C ASP A 102 46.90 -30.69 -12.29
N TRP A 103 46.72 -29.40 -12.59
CA TRP A 103 46.73 -28.36 -11.58
C TRP A 103 45.57 -28.51 -10.58
N ILE A 104 44.34 -28.74 -11.05
CA ILE A 104 43.16 -29.00 -10.19
C ILE A 104 43.39 -30.23 -9.30
N LYS A 105 43.93 -31.33 -9.84
CA LYS A 105 44.25 -32.53 -9.06
C LYS A 105 45.31 -32.27 -8.00
N LYS A 106 46.35 -31.49 -8.32
CA LYS A 106 47.40 -31.13 -7.37
C LYS A 106 46.84 -30.29 -6.22
N LEU A 107 46.02 -29.29 -6.54
CA LEU A 107 45.31 -28.46 -5.54
C LEU A 107 44.39 -29.30 -4.66
N SER A 108 43.62 -30.21 -5.26
CA SER A 108 42.71 -31.11 -4.53
C SER A 108 43.46 -32.06 -3.58
N SER A 109 44.63 -32.57 -4.00
CA SER A 109 45.48 -33.40 -3.15
C SER A 109 46.09 -32.62 -1.98
N ILE A 110 46.45 -31.35 -2.18
CA ILE A 110 46.97 -30.48 -1.13
C ILE A 110 45.87 -30.18 -0.10
N LEU A 111 44.66 -29.89 -0.56
CA LEU A 111 43.47 -29.72 0.29
C LEU A 111 43.14 -30.99 1.10
N GLY A 112 43.13 -32.15 0.47
CA GLY A 112 42.84 -33.42 1.14
C GLY A 112 43.87 -33.80 2.21
N ASN A 113 45.16 -33.53 1.97
CA ASN A 113 46.20 -33.77 2.96
C ASN A 113 46.13 -32.77 4.14
N SER A 114 45.70 -31.53 3.90
CA SER A 114 45.48 -30.51 4.93
C SER A 114 44.33 -30.87 5.88
N GLU A 115 43.22 -31.41 5.35
CA GLU A 115 42.08 -31.84 6.18
C GLU A 115 42.42 -33.05 7.06
N ALA A 116 43.17 -34.02 6.53
CA ALA A 116 43.62 -35.19 7.29
C ALA A 116 44.63 -34.81 8.40
N LEU A 117 45.52 -33.85 8.13
CA LEU A 117 46.49 -33.36 9.12
C LEU A 117 45.80 -32.57 10.25
N ASN A 118 44.81 -31.74 9.91
CA ASN A 118 44.04 -30.97 10.89
C ASN A 118 43.20 -31.87 11.80
N ALA A 119 42.57 -32.92 11.26
CA ALA A 119 41.80 -33.87 12.07
C ALA A 119 42.68 -34.69 13.04
N ALA A 120 43.87 -35.12 12.62
CA ALA A 120 44.82 -35.81 13.50
C ALA A 120 45.39 -34.89 14.59
N LYS A 121 45.52 -33.59 14.29
CA LYS A 121 46.13 -32.57 15.16
C LYS A 121 45.15 -31.97 16.17
N ASP A 122 43.89 -31.76 15.80
CA ASP A 122 42.82 -31.38 16.74
C ASP A 122 42.59 -32.48 17.78
N LYS A 123 42.68 -33.75 17.35
CA LYS A 123 42.63 -34.90 18.27
C LYS A 123 43.83 -34.91 19.24
N ALA A 124 45.05 -34.67 18.76
CA ALA A 124 46.23 -34.60 19.62
C ALA A 124 46.20 -33.41 20.60
N LYS A 125 45.65 -32.26 20.18
CA LYS A 125 45.45 -31.10 21.04
C LYS A 125 44.40 -31.37 22.12
N GLN A 126 43.27 -31.97 21.74
CA GLN A 126 42.20 -32.31 22.67
C GLN A 126 42.64 -33.39 23.66
N ASP A 127 43.42 -34.38 23.23
CA ASP A 127 44.03 -35.38 24.09
C ASP A 127 45.05 -34.74 25.07
N ALA A 128 45.85 -33.77 24.62
CA ALA A 128 46.78 -33.04 25.47
C ALA A 128 46.09 -32.12 26.49
N GLU A 129 45.02 -31.42 26.09
CA GLU A 129 44.20 -30.58 26.99
C GLU A 129 43.48 -31.43 28.05
N ASN A 130 42.93 -32.58 27.66
CA ASN A 130 42.29 -33.53 28.57
C ASN A 130 43.28 -34.17 29.54
N ASN A 131 44.49 -34.51 29.06
CA ASN A 131 45.56 -35.05 29.90
C ASN A 131 46.12 -34.01 30.86
N LEU A 132 46.26 -32.74 30.43
CA LEU A 132 46.71 -31.64 31.28
C LEU A 132 45.67 -31.30 32.36
N ALA A 133 44.39 -31.30 32.00
CA ALA A 133 43.29 -31.10 32.95
C ALA A 133 43.25 -32.23 33.98
N SER A 134 43.37 -33.50 33.55
CA SER A 134 43.42 -34.65 34.46
C SER A 134 44.65 -34.61 35.36
N ALA A 135 45.84 -34.28 34.83
CA ALA A 135 47.06 -34.16 35.61
C ALA A 135 47.02 -33.00 36.63
N LYS A 136 46.35 -31.88 36.31
CA LYS A 136 46.12 -30.79 37.27
C LYS A 136 45.16 -31.19 38.39
N ILE A 137 44.11 -31.95 38.07
CA ILE A 137 43.18 -32.50 39.05
C ILE A 137 43.90 -33.51 39.96
N ASP A 138 44.72 -34.41 39.41
CA ASP A 138 45.53 -35.36 40.18
C ASP A 138 46.56 -34.65 41.08
N LEU A 139 47.16 -33.55 40.60
CA LEU A 139 48.12 -32.74 41.36
C LEU A 139 47.46 -31.97 42.51
N GLU A 140 46.21 -31.52 42.34
CA GLU A 140 45.39 -30.99 43.44
C GLU A 140 44.98 -32.09 44.43
N HIS A 141 44.70 -33.30 43.95
CA HIS A 141 44.30 -34.43 44.79
C HIS A 141 45.46 -35.01 45.63
N VAL A 142 46.70 -34.91 45.16
CA VAL A 142 47.92 -35.46 45.82
C VAL A 142 48.58 -34.45 46.77
N ARG A 143 48.20 -33.16 46.73
CA ARG A 143 48.68 -32.11 47.66
C ARG A 143 48.44 -32.39 49.16
N ALA A 144 47.74 -33.48 49.50
CA ALA A 144 47.49 -33.90 50.87
C ALA A 144 48.32 -35.10 51.38
N ALA A 145 49.23 -35.74 50.60
CA ALA A 145 49.79 -37.02 51.07
C ALA A 145 51.27 -37.39 50.84
N ASN A 146 52.07 -36.83 49.90
CA ASN A 146 53.51 -37.21 49.83
C ASN A 146 54.37 -36.31 48.92
N GLU A 147 55.57 -35.94 49.38
CA GLU A 147 56.51 -35.01 48.69
C GLU A 147 57.23 -35.62 47.47
N ASN A 148 57.47 -36.93 47.42
CA ASN A 148 58.26 -37.54 46.33
C ASN A 148 57.50 -37.63 44.99
N THR A 149 56.17 -37.52 44.97
CA THR A 149 55.38 -37.52 43.72
C THR A 149 55.27 -36.14 43.06
N ILE A 150 55.58 -35.07 43.81
CA ILE A 150 55.47 -33.68 43.35
C ILE A 150 56.56 -33.37 42.32
N SER A 151 57.79 -33.82 42.55
CA SER A 151 58.93 -33.51 41.67
C SER A 151 58.83 -34.16 40.28
N ASP A 152 58.34 -35.40 40.19
CA ASP A 152 58.15 -36.09 38.90
C ASP A 152 57.00 -35.49 38.09
N LEU A 153 55.92 -35.04 38.76
CA LEU A 153 54.81 -34.35 38.11
C LEU A 153 55.19 -32.94 37.68
N GLU A 154 55.98 -32.20 38.46
CA GLU A 154 56.53 -30.89 38.07
C GLU A 154 57.45 -31.00 36.84
N LEU A 155 58.29 -32.03 36.76
CA LEU A 155 59.09 -32.33 35.58
C LEU A 155 58.22 -32.66 34.36
N LYS A 156 57.14 -33.45 34.55
CA LYS A 156 56.21 -33.82 33.47
C LYS A 156 55.39 -32.62 32.98
N VAL A 157 54.97 -31.74 33.88
CA VAL A 157 54.32 -30.46 33.57
C VAL A 157 55.29 -29.54 32.81
N ALA A 158 56.54 -29.39 33.27
CA ALA A 158 57.53 -28.56 32.59
C ALA A 158 57.91 -29.11 31.20
N GLN A 159 57.88 -30.44 31.02
CA GLN A 159 58.08 -31.10 29.72
C GLN A 159 56.89 -30.85 28.80
N LEU A 160 55.64 -31.02 29.29
CA LEU A 160 54.42 -30.75 28.54
C LEU A 160 54.25 -29.26 28.21
N GLU A 161 54.65 -28.36 29.09
CA GLU A 161 54.71 -26.91 28.82
C GLU A 161 55.75 -26.59 27.75
N ARG A 162 56.92 -27.26 27.74
CA ARG A 162 57.91 -27.13 26.68
C ARG A 162 57.43 -27.69 25.35
N ASP A 163 56.76 -28.84 25.34
CA ASP A 163 56.21 -29.46 24.14
C ASP A 163 55.02 -28.67 23.59
N LEU A 164 54.16 -28.11 24.46
CA LEU A 164 53.13 -27.15 24.11
C LEU A 164 53.74 -25.87 23.54
N LYS A 165 54.80 -25.33 24.17
CA LYS A 165 55.50 -24.14 23.69
C LYS A 165 56.17 -24.38 22.34
N ARG A 166 56.81 -25.54 22.12
CA ARG A 166 57.35 -25.97 20.80
C ARG A 166 56.28 -26.16 19.75
N SER A 167 55.15 -26.78 20.10
CA SER A 167 54.00 -26.95 19.20
C SER A 167 53.36 -25.61 18.83
N VAL A 168 53.32 -24.65 19.76
CA VAL A 168 52.84 -23.29 19.53
C VAL A 168 53.84 -22.47 18.72
N GLN A 169 55.15 -22.68 18.89
CA GLN A 169 56.21 -21.99 18.11
C GLN A 169 56.28 -22.47 16.66
N TYR A 170 56.19 -23.79 16.41
CA TYR A 170 56.09 -24.36 15.06
C TYR A 170 54.77 -24.03 14.36
N ASN A 171 53.66 -23.95 15.11
CA ASN A 171 52.41 -23.36 14.62
C ASN A 171 52.60 -21.87 14.31
N GLY A 172 53.33 -21.14 15.14
CA GLY A 172 53.57 -19.71 14.97
C GLY A 172 54.28 -19.38 13.67
N GLU A 173 55.29 -20.15 13.26
CA GLU A 173 56.04 -19.88 12.03
C GLU A 173 55.27 -20.31 10.75
N SER A 174 54.68 -21.51 10.71
CA SER A 174 53.90 -21.93 9.51
C SER A 174 52.55 -21.20 9.39
N LEU A 175 51.86 -20.92 10.51
CA LEU A 175 50.70 -20.02 10.47
C LEU A 175 51.14 -18.58 10.22
N GLN A 176 52.35 -18.13 10.57
CA GLN A 176 52.80 -16.80 10.16
C GLN A 176 53.09 -16.72 8.67
N GLU A 177 53.60 -17.79 8.05
CA GLU A 177 53.77 -17.89 6.60
C GLU A 177 52.40 -17.93 5.88
N GLU A 178 51.48 -18.77 6.36
CA GLU A 178 50.13 -18.95 5.79
C GLU A 178 49.21 -17.75 6.09
N ILE A 179 49.33 -17.13 7.28
CA ILE A 179 48.72 -15.83 7.60
C ILE A 179 49.38 -14.75 6.78
N LYS A 180 50.71 -14.74 6.55
CA LYS A 180 51.38 -13.79 5.64
C LYS A 180 50.84 -13.92 4.23
N GLU A 181 50.67 -15.14 3.71
CA GLU A 181 50.10 -15.37 2.38
C GLU A 181 48.62 -14.94 2.33
N LEU A 182 47.81 -15.33 3.32
CA LEU A 182 46.41 -14.90 3.43
C LEU A 182 46.25 -13.39 3.68
N THR A 183 47.25 -12.73 4.27
CA THR A 183 47.28 -11.26 4.47
C THR A 183 47.95 -10.50 3.33
N LYS A 184 48.73 -11.15 2.47
CA LYS A 184 49.38 -10.54 1.28
C LYS A 184 48.34 -10.00 0.30
N ASP A 185 47.18 -10.67 0.21
CA ASP A 185 46.07 -10.29 -0.67
C ASP A 185 44.88 -9.70 0.09
N TYR A 186 44.99 -9.57 1.42
CA TYR A 186 43.98 -8.89 2.24
C TYR A 186 44.06 -7.40 1.97
N LEU A 187 42.95 -6.81 1.58
CA LEU A 187 42.97 -5.38 1.27
C LEU A 187 42.85 -4.59 2.57
N PRO A 188 43.87 -3.80 2.95
CA PRO A 188 43.80 -3.02 4.17
C PRO A 188 42.64 -2.03 4.08
N ARG A 189 41.88 -1.99 5.16
CA ARG A 189 40.68 -1.18 5.33
C ARG A 189 41.03 0.08 6.11
N GLN A 190 40.40 1.20 5.77
CA GLN A 190 40.57 2.41 6.56
C GLN A 190 39.83 2.30 7.90
N LEU A 191 40.27 3.07 8.90
CA LEU A 191 39.58 3.15 10.19
C LEU A 191 38.22 3.86 10.04
N SER A 192 37.23 3.38 10.81
CA SER A 192 35.84 3.85 10.67
C SER A 192 35.58 5.18 11.38
N GLY A 193 35.04 6.14 10.64
CA GLY A 193 34.43 7.34 11.19
C GLY A 193 33.12 7.06 11.93
N LYS A 194 32.38 5.97 11.63
CA LYS A 194 31.22 5.57 12.45
C LYS A 194 31.67 5.21 13.87
N LEU A 195 32.81 4.53 14.01
CA LEU A 195 33.36 4.21 15.34
C LEU A 195 33.81 5.47 16.08
N ALA A 196 34.38 6.47 15.40
CA ALA A 196 34.67 7.77 16.00
C ALA A 196 33.39 8.50 16.48
N LEU A 197 32.31 8.44 15.70
CA LEU A 197 30.98 8.95 16.09
C LEU A 197 30.45 8.23 17.34
N LEU A 198 30.50 6.89 17.36
CA LEU A 198 30.04 6.09 18.50
C LEU A 198 30.86 6.40 19.75
N GLU A 199 32.18 6.59 19.63
CA GLU A 199 33.03 7.01 20.74
C GLU A 199 32.65 8.41 21.24
N ALA A 200 32.36 9.36 20.35
CA ALA A 200 31.90 10.70 20.71
C ALA A 200 30.53 10.70 21.40
N GLN A 201 29.58 9.90 20.93
CA GLN A 201 28.27 9.71 21.58
C GLN A 201 28.42 9.04 22.94
N THR A 202 29.30 8.04 23.07
CA THR A 202 29.56 7.37 24.36
C THR A 202 30.21 8.34 25.34
N TYR A 203 31.18 9.13 24.89
CA TYR A 203 31.77 10.19 25.70
C TYR A 203 30.73 11.18 26.20
N LEU A 204 29.81 11.59 25.33
CA LEU A 204 28.73 12.52 25.65
C LEU A 204 27.76 11.93 26.71
N ILE A 205 27.44 10.63 26.61
CA ILE A 205 26.63 9.91 27.60
C ILE A 205 27.33 9.87 28.95
N ASP A 206 28.62 9.49 28.98
CA ASP A 206 29.42 9.44 30.20
C ASP A 206 29.54 10.82 30.84
N TRP A 207 29.72 11.87 30.02
CA TRP A 207 29.78 13.24 30.50
C TRP A 207 28.45 13.67 31.15
N TYR A 208 27.31 13.39 30.50
CA TYR A 208 26.01 13.70 31.10
C TYR A 208 25.80 12.97 32.42
N GLN A 209 26.19 11.69 32.51
CA GLN A 209 26.10 10.94 33.75
C GLN A 209 26.96 11.58 34.85
N ALA A 210 28.22 11.87 34.56
CA ALA A 210 29.13 12.47 35.54
C ALA A 210 28.66 13.88 35.97
N PHE A 211 28.05 14.65 35.06
CA PHE A 211 27.46 15.95 35.37
C PHE A 211 26.20 15.83 36.24
N ILE A 212 25.33 14.87 35.97
CA ILE A 212 24.16 14.57 36.82
C ILE A 212 24.61 14.17 38.23
N ASP A 213 25.58 13.26 38.34
CA ASP A 213 26.13 12.82 39.62
C ASP A 213 26.73 13.99 40.40
N TYR A 214 27.45 14.88 39.72
CA TYR A 214 27.98 16.11 40.30
C TYR A 214 26.88 17.05 40.81
N LEU A 215 25.85 17.32 40.01
CA LEU A 215 24.72 18.16 40.40
C LEU A 215 23.95 17.57 41.59
N GLN A 216 23.74 16.25 41.61
CA GLN A 216 23.08 15.55 42.70
C GLN A 216 23.94 15.49 43.98
N SER A 217 25.27 15.58 43.86
CA SER A 217 26.17 15.64 45.01
C SER A 217 26.22 17.02 45.70
N MET A 218 25.67 18.07 45.07
CA MET A 218 25.68 19.41 45.64
C MET A 218 24.75 19.52 46.85
N ASN A 219 25.32 19.94 47.99
CA ASN A 219 24.53 20.18 49.20
C ASN A 219 23.85 21.55 49.14
N VAL A 220 22.57 21.59 48.73
CA VAL A 220 21.83 22.84 48.50
C VAL A 220 20.77 23.10 49.57
N ARG A 221 20.95 24.21 50.30
CA ARG A 221 20.10 24.64 51.43
C ARG A 221 18.88 25.47 51.02
N ASP A 222 18.93 26.15 49.87
CA ASP A 222 17.87 27.01 49.33
C ASP A 222 16.93 26.24 48.38
N GLU A 223 15.61 26.40 48.56
CA GLU A 223 14.60 25.65 47.79
C GLU A 223 14.63 25.98 46.30
N ARG A 224 14.77 27.27 45.95
CA ARG A 224 14.79 27.73 44.56
C ARG A 224 15.99 27.16 43.79
N THR A 225 17.14 27.08 44.44
CA THR A 225 18.35 26.47 43.88
C THR A 225 18.18 24.95 43.75
N ARG A 226 17.49 24.29 44.69
CA ARG A 226 17.17 22.85 44.60
C ARG A 226 16.23 22.54 43.43
N GLU A 227 15.17 23.33 43.25
CA GLU A 227 14.26 23.22 42.09
C GLU A 227 14.99 23.46 40.77
N THR A 228 15.88 24.46 40.73
CA THR A 228 16.70 24.76 39.56
C THR A 228 17.63 23.59 39.21
N ILE A 229 18.29 22.98 40.21
CA ILE A 229 19.14 21.80 40.01
C ILE A 229 18.31 20.61 39.54
N ALA A 230 17.14 20.35 40.15
CA ALA A 230 16.26 19.28 39.73
C ALA A 230 15.81 19.43 38.26
N SER A 231 15.49 20.66 37.83
CA SER A 231 15.16 20.97 36.44
C SER A 231 16.34 20.73 35.49
N ILE A 232 17.56 21.15 35.88
CA ILE A 232 18.77 20.89 35.09
C ILE A 232 19.05 19.39 34.99
N VAL A 233 18.92 18.63 36.09
CA VAL A 233 19.08 17.18 36.11
C VAL A 233 18.06 16.50 35.19
N GLN A 234 16.78 16.85 35.28
CA GLN A 234 15.73 16.30 34.41
C GLN A 234 16.01 16.58 32.93
N ASN A 235 16.38 17.82 32.59
CA ASN A 235 16.74 18.20 31.23
C ASN A 235 17.98 17.45 30.73
N THR A 236 19.00 17.29 31.59
CA THR A 236 20.24 16.58 31.27
C THR A 236 19.99 15.09 31.06
N GLU A 237 19.15 14.47 31.88
CA GLU A 237 18.74 13.06 31.69
C GLU A 237 17.98 12.89 30.37
N GLY A 238 17.10 13.83 30.00
CA GLY A 238 16.45 13.83 28.68
C GLY A 238 17.45 13.89 27.51
N LEU A 239 18.48 14.74 27.62
CA LEU A 239 19.55 14.84 26.61
C LEU A 239 20.43 13.57 26.55
N LYS A 240 20.70 12.96 27.71
CA LYS A 240 21.40 11.67 27.81
C LYS A 240 20.61 10.55 27.13
N GLN A 241 19.32 10.41 27.43
CA GLN A 241 18.45 9.41 26.80
C GLN A 241 18.34 9.63 25.27
N SER A 242 18.20 10.88 24.82
CA SER A 242 18.24 11.20 23.39
C SER A 242 19.55 10.75 22.73
N THR A 243 20.69 10.88 23.43
CA THR A 243 22.00 10.46 22.93
C THR A 243 22.15 8.94 22.91
N ILE A 244 21.59 8.23 23.90
CA ILE A 244 21.53 6.76 23.92
C ILE A 244 20.73 6.23 22.71
N LEU A 245 19.56 6.81 22.43
CA LEU A 245 18.75 6.43 21.27
C LEU A 245 19.49 6.68 19.95
N ALA A 246 20.14 7.85 19.81
CA ALA A 246 20.95 8.17 18.62
C ALA A 246 22.12 7.17 18.44
N LYS A 247 22.76 6.76 19.54
CA LYS A 247 23.82 5.74 19.53
C LYS A 247 23.29 4.38 19.09
N GLN A 248 22.15 3.92 19.61
CA GLN A 248 21.52 2.66 19.21
C GLN A 248 21.16 2.65 17.72
N GLU A 249 20.67 3.76 17.19
CA GLU A 249 20.36 3.91 15.76
C GLU A 249 21.63 3.87 14.90
N THR A 250 22.67 4.59 15.34
CA THR A 250 23.98 4.56 14.69
C THR A 250 24.57 3.15 14.67
N GLU A 251 24.48 2.40 15.77
CA GLU A 251 24.94 1.01 15.87
C GLU A 251 24.26 0.09 14.84
N LYS A 252 22.93 0.15 14.76
CA LYS A 252 22.11 -0.65 13.83
C LYS A 252 22.32 -0.29 12.36
N THR A 253 22.67 0.96 12.07
CA THR A 253 22.87 1.43 10.70
C THR A 253 24.10 0.77 10.07
N PRO A 254 23.99 0.02 8.96
CA PRO A 254 25.13 -0.64 8.33
C PRO A 254 26.08 0.39 7.70
N GLU A 255 27.38 0.14 7.78
CA GLU A 255 28.35 0.96 7.04
C GLU A 255 28.31 0.57 5.56
N LYS A 256 27.71 1.42 4.72
CA LYS A 256 27.65 1.27 3.27
C LYS A 256 27.88 2.63 2.63
N TYR A 257 28.20 2.66 1.34
CA TYR A 257 28.37 3.93 0.62
C TYR A 257 27.19 4.90 0.87
N GLY A 258 25.94 4.43 0.78
CA GLY A 258 24.74 5.26 0.99
C GLY A 258 24.63 5.91 2.37
N THR A 259 25.13 5.29 3.44
CA THR A 259 25.00 5.78 4.83
C THR A 259 26.12 6.75 5.23
N ARG A 260 27.13 6.96 4.40
CA ARG A 260 28.26 7.88 4.67
C ARG A 260 27.83 9.30 5.03
N ARG A 261 26.78 9.80 4.36
CA ARG A 261 26.26 11.16 4.57
C ARG A 261 25.54 11.28 5.90
N GLN A 262 24.78 10.25 6.27
CA GLN A 262 24.11 10.15 7.57
C GLN A 262 25.12 10.19 8.71
N PHE A 263 26.15 9.32 8.69
CA PHE A 263 27.16 9.31 9.76
C PHE A 263 27.92 10.64 9.90
N ARG A 264 28.21 11.30 8.78
CA ARG A 264 28.83 12.64 8.80
C ARG A 264 27.91 13.69 9.44
N ALA A 265 26.61 13.66 9.13
CA ALA A 265 25.63 14.56 9.71
C ALA A 265 25.45 14.30 11.22
N ASP A 266 25.35 13.04 11.61
CA ASP A 266 25.23 12.61 13.01
C ASP A 266 26.47 12.99 13.83
N LEU A 267 27.67 12.91 13.23
CA LEU A 267 28.90 13.42 13.80
C LEU A 267 28.83 14.93 14.04
N ALA A 268 28.42 15.72 13.05
CA ALA A 268 28.27 17.16 13.21
C ALA A 268 27.27 17.54 14.31
N ILE A 269 26.13 16.83 14.40
CA ILE A 269 25.11 17.03 15.45
C ILE A 269 25.70 16.69 16.82
N THR A 270 26.42 15.57 16.93
CA THR A 270 27.06 15.13 18.18
C THR A 270 28.13 16.13 18.62
N MET A 271 28.93 16.66 17.69
CA MET A 271 29.95 17.68 17.93
C MET A 271 29.33 19.00 18.43
N ASP A 272 28.23 19.44 17.83
CA ASP A 272 27.50 20.64 18.28
C ASP A 272 26.95 20.47 19.71
N ARG A 273 26.46 19.28 20.06
CA ARG A 273 26.03 18.96 21.44
C ARG A 273 27.19 19.01 22.43
N ILE A 274 28.32 18.37 22.11
CA ILE A 274 29.53 18.40 22.93
C ILE A 274 30.04 19.83 23.12
N LYS A 275 30.03 20.63 22.05
CA LYS A 275 30.40 22.05 22.10
C LYS A 275 29.48 22.83 23.04
N LYS A 276 28.15 22.75 22.85
CA LYS A 276 27.17 23.48 23.68
C LYS A 276 27.32 23.17 25.16
N ILE A 277 27.67 21.92 25.48
CA ILE A 277 28.00 21.52 26.84
C ILE A 277 29.28 22.19 27.32
N GLY A 278 30.35 22.09 26.54
CA GLY A 278 31.62 22.75 26.83
C GLY A 278 31.44 24.25 27.05
N ASP A 279 30.71 24.95 26.20
CA ASP A 279 30.51 26.39 26.33
C ASP A 279 29.61 26.77 27.52
N ARG A 280 28.55 25.99 27.78
CA ARG A 280 27.54 26.31 28.80
C ARG A 280 27.95 25.91 30.21
N TYR A 281 28.69 24.81 30.36
CA TYR A 281 28.94 24.20 31.67
C TYR A 281 30.41 24.10 32.06
N LYS A 282 31.37 24.50 31.21
CA LYS A 282 32.82 24.45 31.53
C LYS A 282 33.22 25.22 32.79
N ASN A 283 32.48 26.25 33.17
CA ASN A 283 32.72 27.00 34.41
C ASN A 283 32.13 26.33 35.66
N ILE A 284 31.34 25.26 35.49
CA ILE A 284 30.55 24.60 36.53
C ILE A 284 31.01 23.15 36.73
N PHE A 285 31.41 22.46 35.67
CA PHE A 285 31.84 21.06 35.69
C PHE A 285 32.97 20.83 34.67
N ASN A 286 33.94 19.98 35.03
CA ASN A 286 35.08 19.70 34.16
C ASN A 286 34.61 18.96 32.90
N TYR A 287 35.13 19.36 31.74
CA TYR A 287 34.77 18.72 30.48
C TYR A 287 35.53 17.41 30.25
N ASP A 288 36.63 17.16 30.99
CA ASP A 288 37.52 16.00 30.82
C ASP A 288 37.03 14.78 31.63
N VAL A 289 36.36 13.85 30.95
CA VAL A 289 36.07 12.50 31.47
C VAL A 289 37.21 11.59 31.01
N PRO A 290 38.00 10.99 31.93
CA PRO A 290 39.24 10.29 31.58
C PRO A 290 39.01 9.15 30.58
N ARG A 291 39.58 9.31 29.37
CA ARG A 291 39.66 8.28 28.32
C ARG A 291 40.97 8.39 27.55
N SER A 292 41.51 7.25 27.12
CA SER A 292 42.68 7.20 26.24
C SER A 292 42.38 7.79 24.86
N THR A 293 43.40 8.35 24.20
CA THR A 293 43.28 8.84 22.82
C THR A 293 42.72 7.76 21.88
N SER A 294 42.00 8.21 20.85
CA SER A 294 41.29 7.33 19.91
C SER A 294 41.96 7.29 18.56
N LYS A 295 42.31 6.08 18.12
CA LYS A 295 42.75 5.80 16.73
C LYS A 295 41.68 6.15 15.68
N TYR A 296 40.40 6.12 16.04
CA TYR A 296 39.30 6.44 15.11
C TYR A 296 39.14 7.95 14.93
N LEU A 297 39.34 8.74 15.99
CA LEU A 297 39.47 10.19 15.87
C LEU A 297 40.71 10.58 15.07
N GLU A 298 41.85 9.90 15.28
CA GLU A 298 43.05 10.13 14.46
C GLU A 298 42.77 9.93 12.95
N ALA A 299 41.91 8.97 12.61
CA ALA A 299 41.51 8.73 11.23
C ALA A 299 40.70 9.90 10.63
N LEU A 300 39.82 10.53 11.43
CA LEU A 300 39.10 11.73 11.01
C LEU A 300 40.05 12.93 10.80
N TYR A 301 41.04 13.09 11.68
CA TYR A 301 42.12 14.08 11.49
C TYR A 301 42.86 13.85 10.18
N LYS A 302 43.33 12.62 9.93
CA LYS A 302 44.05 12.25 8.70
C LYS A 302 43.20 12.50 7.45
N TRP A 303 41.94 12.07 7.47
CA TRP A 303 40.98 12.31 6.39
C TRP A 303 40.82 13.81 6.08
N ARG A 304 40.76 14.65 7.11
CA ARG A 304 40.63 16.10 6.90
C ARG A 304 41.92 16.75 6.39
N ILE A 305 43.09 16.31 6.87
CA ILE A 305 44.39 16.74 6.37
C ILE A 305 44.53 16.42 4.88
N GLU A 306 44.15 15.20 4.47
CA GLU A 306 44.15 14.79 3.06
C GLU A 306 43.25 15.66 2.19
N ASN A 307 42.03 15.99 2.66
CA ASN A 307 41.13 16.89 1.95
C ASN A 307 41.74 18.29 1.72
N PHE A 308 42.34 18.90 2.75
CA PHE A 308 42.97 20.21 2.60
C PHE A 308 44.19 20.18 1.69
N ARG A 309 45.00 19.11 1.74
CA ARG A 309 46.13 18.92 0.81
C ARG A 309 45.66 18.79 -0.65
N ALA A 310 44.59 18.03 -0.88
CA ALA A 310 44.02 17.89 -2.22
C ALA A 310 43.44 19.22 -2.74
N LEU A 311 42.77 20.00 -1.88
CA LEU A 311 42.31 21.33 -2.22
C LEU A 311 43.46 22.27 -2.58
N LYS A 312 44.53 22.28 -1.78
CA LYS A 312 45.73 23.07 -2.06
C LYS A 312 46.30 22.74 -3.43
N ALA A 313 46.51 21.46 -3.72
CA ALA A 313 47.04 21.02 -5.02
C ALA A 313 46.14 21.45 -6.19
N ALA A 314 44.82 21.42 -6.02
CA ALA A 314 43.89 21.86 -7.05
C ALA A 314 43.89 23.39 -7.26
N ILE A 315 44.06 24.18 -6.19
CA ILE A 315 44.29 25.64 -6.30
C ILE A 315 45.59 25.90 -7.05
N GLU A 316 46.67 25.19 -6.71
CA GLU A 316 47.99 25.32 -7.37
C GLU A 316 47.98 24.91 -8.84
N ALA A 317 47.12 23.95 -9.23
CA ALA A 317 46.97 23.49 -10.61
C ALA A 317 46.07 24.41 -11.48
N ASN A 318 45.23 25.25 -10.87
CA ASN A 318 44.36 26.18 -11.60
C ASN A 318 45.14 27.32 -12.27
N ASP A 319 44.61 27.86 -13.36
CA ASP A 319 45.16 29.06 -14.00
C ASP A 319 45.04 30.28 -13.05
N SER A 320 46.09 31.08 -12.93
CA SER A 320 46.12 32.25 -12.04
C SER A 320 45.09 33.32 -12.41
N SER A 321 44.72 33.42 -13.70
CA SER A 321 43.73 34.38 -14.19
C SER A 321 42.33 34.17 -13.62
N VAL A 322 42.03 32.95 -13.14
CA VAL A 322 40.76 32.62 -12.47
C VAL A 322 40.56 33.45 -11.20
N TYR A 323 41.65 33.93 -10.60
CA TYR A 323 41.67 34.64 -9.32
C TYR A 323 41.83 36.16 -9.43
N ASP A 324 41.88 36.72 -10.64
CA ASP A 324 42.10 38.16 -10.85
C ASP A 324 41.00 39.03 -10.21
N ASP A 325 39.76 38.53 -10.17
CA ASP A 325 38.61 39.27 -9.63
C ASP A 325 38.42 39.18 -8.11
N PHE A 326 39.22 38.36 -7.40
CA PHE A 326 39.02 38.12 -5.97
C PHE A 326 39.46 39.29 -5.09
N ASN A 327 40.53 39.97 -5.49
CA ASN A 327 41.07 41.10 -4.75
C ASN A 327 41.67 42.12 -5.73
N PRO A 328 41.05 43.31 -5.89
CA PRO A 328 41.52 44.31 -6.84
C PRO A 328 42.91 44.88 -6.51
N ASN A 329 43.46 44.58 -5.33
CA ASN A 329 44.77 45.06 -4.87
C ASN A 329 45.89 44.00 -5.00
N GLN A 330 45.63 42.83 -5.57
CA GLN A 330 46.59 41.73 -5.75
C GLN A 330 46.46 41.13 -7.15
N THR A 331 47.55 40.64 -7.74
CA THR A 331 47.47 39.90 -9.02
C THR A 331 46.80 38.53 -8.78
N GLY A 332 46.18 37.92 -9.80
CA GLY A 332 45.62 36.57 -9.67
C GLY A 332 46.63 35.52 -9.21
N GLN A 333 47.91 35.68 -9.56
CA GLN A 333 49.00 34.83 -9.06
C GLN A 333 49.24 35.04 -7.56
N GLN A 334 49.28 36.28 -7.07
CA GLN A 334 49.42 36.57 -5.63
C GLN A 334 48.24 36.06 -4.82
N THR A 335 47.02 36.19 -5.35
CA THR A 335 45.81 35.66 -4.72
C THR A 335 45.84 34.13 -4.69
N LYS A 336 46.20 33.47 -5.79
CA LYS A 336 46.35 32.02 -5.89
C LYS A 336 47.34 31.48 -4.85
N ASP A 337 48.53 32.08 -4.78
CA ASP A 337 49.57 31.68 -3.84
C ASP A 337 49.12 31.89 -2.37
N GLY A 338 48.43 33.00 -2.08
CA GLY A 338 47.87 33.28 -0.76
C GLY A 338 46.77 32.29 -0.35
N LEU A 339 45.89 31.90 -1.27
CA LEU A 339 44.86 30.88 -1.03
C LEU A 339 45.49 29.49 -0.80
N ALA A 340 46.45 29.09 -1.63
CA ALA A 340 47.16 27.81 -1.48
C ALA A 340 47.94 27.74 -0.16
N LEU A 341 48.58 28.85 0.25
CA LEU A 341 49.24 28.97 1.55
C LEU A 341 48.24 28.82 2.71
N THR A 342 47.15 29.58 2.69
CA THR A 342 46.10 29.55 3.73
C THR A 342 45.50 28.15 3.89
N VAL A 343 45.19 27.46 2.79
CA VAL A 343 44.67 26.08 2.84
C VAL A 343 45.74 25.10 3.35
N GLY A 344 47.01 25.31 3.00
CA GLY A 344 48.13 24.56 3.56
C GLY A 344 48.25 24.72 5.08
N GLU A 345 48.13 25.94 5.58
CA GLU A 345 48.15 26.24 7.02
C GLU A 345 47.02 25.53 7.76
N PHE A 346 45.83 25.39 7.16
CA PHE A 346 44.75 24.59 7.76
C PHE A 346 45.14 23.12 7.90
N ALA A 347 45.75 22.50 6.89
CA ALA A 347 46.22 21.12 7.00
C ALA A 347 47.25 20.96 8.14
N ASP A 348 48.16 21.93 8.29
CA ASP A 348 49.18 21.93 9.33
C ASP A 348 48.58 22.13 10.73
N LEU A 349 47.52 22.95 10.88
CA LEU A 349 46.81 23.10 12.15
C LEU A 349 46.17 21.79 12.63
N TYR A 350 45.57 21.02 11.72
CA TYR A 350 45.04 19.69 12.06
C TYR A 350 46.16 18.71 12.44
N ALA A 351 47.27 18.68 11.68
CA ALA A 351 48.41 17.83 11.98
C ALA A 351 49.07 18.16 13.34
N ASN A 352 49.21 19.45 13.64
CA ASN A 352 49.76 19.94 14.91
C ASN A 352 48.82 19.69 16.09
N SER A 353 47.51 19.79 15.90
CA SER A 353 46.53 19.46 16.94
C SER A 353 46.55 17.96 17.26
N LEU A 354 46.64 17.11 16.24
CA LEU A 354 46.73 15.67 16.40
C LEU A 354 47.95 15.24 17.22
N SER A 355 49.13 15.84 16.95
CA SER A 355 50.38 15.48 17.63
C SER A 355 50.50 15.98 19.07
N ARG A 356 49.70 16.99 19.45
CA ARG A 356 49.73 17.60 20.79
C ARG A 356 48.68 17.05 21.76
N ALA A 357 47.64 16.40 21.26
CA ALA A 357 46.58 15.86 22.11
C ALA A 357 47.10 14.66 22.94
N THR A 358 46.97 14.74 24.26
CA THR A 358 47.40 13.69 25.20
C THR A 358 46.23 12.92 25.79
N THR A 359 45.02 13.48 25.76
CA THR A 359 43.78 12.83 26.20
C THR A 359 42.73 12.77 25.08
N TYR A 360 41.74 11.88 25.23
CA TYR A 360 40.59 11.82 24.31
C TYR A 360 39.82 13.15 24.26
N ALA A 361 39.63 13.79 25.41
CA ALA A 361 38.95 15.08 25.50
C ALA A 361 39.70 16.16 24.70
N GLU A 362 41.02 16.29 24.90
CA GLU A 362 41.85 17.21 24.13
C GLU A 362 41.78 16.94 22.63
N GLN A 363 41.81 15.68 22.23
CA GLN A 363 41.69 15.25 20.83
C GLN A 363 40.32 15.61 20.24
N LEU A 364 39.23 15.30 20.93
CA LEU A 364 37.86 15.53 20.46
C LEU A 364 37.51 17.03 20.40
N PHE A 365 37.78 17.78 21.47
CA PHE A 365 37.45 19.21 21.52
C PHE A 365 38.32 20.03 20.57
N SER A 366 39.59 19.66 20.38
CA SER A 366 40.44 20.33 19.39
C SER A 366 39.93 20.06 17.97
N TYR A 367 39.55 18.82 17.64
CA TYR A 367 38.97 18.49 16.34
C TYR A 367 37.69 19.29 16.07
N ILE A 368 36.77 19.33 17.04
CA ILE A 368 35.53 20.12 16.97
C ILE A 368 35.82 21.61 16.70
N THR A 369 36.78 22.17 17.43
CA THR A 369 37.18 23.58 17.27
C THR A 369 37.74 23.85 15.88
N LEU A 370 38.56 22.94 15.34
CA LEU A 370 39.14 23.08 14.01
C LEU A 370 38.09 22.89 12.90
N GLU A 371 37.14 21.97 13.07
CA GLU A 371 36.05 21.77 12.10
C GLU A 371 35.18 23.02 12.00
N GLU A 372 34.85 23.65 13.14
CA GLU A 372 34.07 24.87 13.15
C GLU A 372 34.82 26.06 12.53
N LYS A 373 36.07 26.29 12.93
CA LYS A 373 36.83 27.49 12.52
C LYS A 373 37.27 27.43 11.05
N TYR A 374 37.58 26.24 10.54
CA TYR A 374 38.26 26.11 9.25
C TYR A 374 37.45 25.27 8.26
N ALA A 375 37.03 24.06 8.64
CA ALA A 375 36.32 23.18 7.72
C ALA A 375 34.96 23.77 7.32
N LYS A 376 34.15 24.26 8.25
CA LYS A 376 32.82 24.83 7.96
C LYS A 376 32.88 26.08 7.07
N VAL A 377 33.96 26.86 7.16
CA VAL A 377 34.15 28.10 6.40
C VAL A 377 34.55 27.82 4.94
N VAL A 378 35.36 26.79 4.72
CA VAL A 378 35.94 26.46 3.40
C VAL A 378 35.17 25.32 2.70
N LEU A 379 34.44 24.50 3.47
CA LEU A 379 33.70 23.31 3.03
C LEU A 379 32.22 23.52 3.39
N HIS A 380 31.48 24.19 2.51
CA HIS A 380 30.09 24.58 2.80
C HIS A 380 29.19 23.34 3.02
N PRO A 381 28.32 23.32 4.05
CA PRO A 381 27.50 22.15 4.39
C PRO A 381 26.37 21.82 3.40
N GLN A 382 26.13 22.65 2.37
CA GLN A 382 25.02 22.45 1.41
C GLN A 382 25.47 21.93 0.03
N ASN A 383 26.76 22.06 -0.34
CA ASN A 383 27.32 21.57 -1.61
C ASN A 383 28.28 20.40 -1.34
N LEU A 384 27.69 19.26 -0.99
CA LEU A 384 28.31 18.29 -0.08
C LEU A 384 29.39 17.35 -0.67
N ASP A 385 29.69 17.40 -1.98
CA ASP A 385 30.70 16.53 -2.60
C ASP A 385 31.70 17.26 -3.54
N GLU A 386 31.57 18.58 -3.71
CA GLU A 386 32.49 19.43 -4.50
C GLU A 386 32.98 20.61 -3.63
N PHE A 387 34.24 21.04 -3.74
CA PHE A 387 34.75 22.16 -2.93
C PHE A 387 34.05 23.50 -3.24
N SER A 388 34.13 24.43 -2.28
CA SER A 388 33.43 25.72 -2.29
C SER A 388 33.54 26.44 -3.64
N PRO A 389 32.42 26.73 -4.32
CA PRO A 389 32.39 27.48 -5.57
C PRO A 389 33.12 28.83 -5.47
N PHE A 390 33.17 29.42 -4.28
CA PHE A 390 33.90 30.65 -4.02
C PHE A 390 35.41 30.52 -4.28
N LEU A 391 36.02 29.34 -4.17
CA LEU A 391 37.44 29.13 -4.49
C LEU A 391 37.69 28.82 -5.98
N LYS A 392 36.63 28.79 -6.81
CA LYS A 392 36.68 28.49 -8.26
C LYS A 392 37.47 27.20 -8.60
N VAL A 393 37.44 26.20 -7.71
CA VAL A 393 38.06 24.88 -7.88
C VAL A 393 36.97 23.82 -7.95
N ARG A 394 37.04 22.94 -8.96
CA ARG A 394 36.16 21.76 -9.06
C ARG A 394 36.95 20.51 -8.70
N LEU A 395 36.73 19.99 -7.51
CA LEU A 395 37.37 18.77 -7.02
C LEU A 395 36.38 17.98 -6.16
N LYS A 396 36.30 16.66 -6.37
CA LYS A 396 35.49 15.75 -5.55
C LYS A 396 36.23 15.49 -4.22
N MET A 397 35.57 15.73 -3.08
CA MET A 397 36.18 15.48 -1.76
C MET A 397 36.48 14.00 -1.54
N THR A 398 37.46 13.70 -0.68
CA THR A 398 37.59 12.34 -0.17
C THR A 398 36.38 12.05 0.71
N GLU A 399 35.71 10.93 0.43
CA GLU A 399 34.47 10.56 1.10
C GLU A 399 34.71 10.23 2.58
N TYR A 400 33.69 10.44 3.42
CA TYR A 400 33.74 10.17 4.87
C TYR A 400 34.29 8.77 5.14
N PRO A 401 35.22 8.60 6.10
CA PRO A 401 35.90 7.33 6.24
C PRO A 401 34.94 6.26 6.80
N LEU A 402 34.55 5.29 5.97
CA LEU A 402 33.86 4.07 6.37
C LEU A 402 34.85 2.91 6.50
N TYR A 403 34.67 2.04 7.49
CA TYR A 403 35.46 0.84 7.72
C TYR A 403 35.65 0.03 6.45
N TYR A 404 34.59 -0.14 5.65
CA TYR A 404 34.65 -0.96 4.46
C TYR A 404 35.33 -0.31 3.26
N ARG A 405 35.93 0.88 3.37
CA ARG A 405 36.68 1.43 2.24
C ARG A 405 38.06 0.81 2.13
N LEU A 406 38.44 0.42 0.91
CA LEU A 406 39.81 0.04 0.57
C LEU A 406 40.76 1.23 0.73
N TYR A 407 41.86 1.01 1.44
CA TYR A 407 42.88 2.04 1.73
C TYR A 407 44.14 1.90 0.85
N ASP A 408 44.40 0.71 0.28
CA ASP A 408 45.59 0.44 -0.53
C ASP A 408 45.49 1.03 -1.94
N SER A 409 46.30 2.05 -2.25
CA SER A 409 46.30 2.72 -3.55
C SER A 409 46.83 1.86 -4.70
N GLU A 410 47.74 0.91 -4.45
CA GLU A 410 48.33 0.08 -5.51
C GLU A 410 47.36 -1.02 -5.96
N GLN A 411 46.77 -1.75 -5.00
CA GLN A 411 45.78 -2.79 -5.30
C GLN A 411 44.49 -2.19 -5.86
N THR A 412 44.09 -1.01 -5.36
CA THR A 412 42.95 -0.28 -5.92
C THR A 412 43.20 0.15 -7.37
N ALA A 413 44.42 0.55 -7.74
CA ALA A 413 44.74 0.88 -9.13
C ALA A 413 44.62 -0.34 -10.07
N LYS A 414 44.99 -1.55 -9.59
CA LYS A 414 44.80 -2.80 -10.35
C LYS A 414 43.31 -3.13 -10.51
N LEU A 415 42.49 -2.91 -9.48
CA LEU A 415 41.04 -3.09 -9.53
C LEU A 415 40.34 -2.03 -10.41
N ASP A 416 40.87 -0.81 -10.47
CA ASP A 416 40.33 0.29 -11.30
C ASP A 416 40.34 -0.05 -12.81
N VAL A 417 41.26 -0.92 -13.28
CA VAL A 417 41.26 -1.44 -14.66
C VAL A 417 40.02 -2.33 -14.92
N TYR A 418 39.68 -3.21 -13.98
CA TYR A 418 38.50 -4.08 -14.08
C TYR A 418 37.20 -3.29 -13.91
N TYR A 419 37.20 -2.30 -13.01
CA TYR A 419 36.11 -1.34 -12.89
C TYR A 419 35.84 -0.64 -14.22
N ALA A 420 36.87 -0.09 -14.89
CA ALA A 420 36.69 0.59 -16.17
C ALA A 420 36.07 -0.33 -17.23
N ARG A 421 36.55 -1.57 -17.35
CA ARG A 421 35.98 -2.59 -18.25
C ARG A 421 34.53 -2.94 -17.93
N THR A 422 34.19 -3.01 -16.64
CA THR A 422 32.83 -3.30 -16.16
C THR A 422 31.88 -2.16 -16.47
N ILE A 423 32.32 -0.91 -16.28
CA ILE A 423 31.56 0.29 -16.63
C ILE A 423 31.32 0.39 -18.14
N ASP A 424 32.31 0.05 -18.97
CA ASP A 424 32.12 0.02 -20.42
C ASP A 424 31.09 -1.05 -20.83
N SER A 425 31.11 -2.24 -20.22
CA SER A 425 30.11 -3.29 -20.48
C SER A 425 28.70 -2.87 -20.05
N LEU A 426 28.56 -2.20 -18.89
CA LEU A 426 27.31 -1.60 -18.44
C LEU A 426 26.82 -0.48 -19.38
N ARG A 427 27.74 0.28 -19.98
CA ARG A 427 27.44 1.32 -20.98
C ARG A 427 27.01 0.70 -22.31
N ASP A 428 27.58 -0.43 -22.70
CA ASP A 428 27.17 -1.14 -23.92
C ASP A 428 25.78 -1.75 -23.77
N PHE A 429 25.44 -2.30 -22.59
CA PHE A 429 24.06 -2.69 -22.28
C PHE A 429 23.09 -1.52 -22.41
N ARG A 430 23.47 -0.31 -21.97
CA ARG A 430 22.65 0.91 -22.12
C ARG A 430 22.34 1.28 -23.58
N ARG A 431 23.13 0.77 -24.53
CA ARG A 431 22.91 0.97 -25.98
C ARG A 431 22.14 -0.16 -26.64
N SER A 432 21.81 -1.24 -25.92
CA SER A 432 21.02 -2.36 -26.43
C SER A 432 19.52 -2.03 -26.51
N GLU A 433 18.79 -2.79 -27.34
CA GLU A 433 17.32 -2.68 -27.43
C GLU A 433 16.64 -2.98 -26.09
N GLY A 434 17.16 -3.93 -25.30
CA GLY A 434 16.67 -4.24 -23.96
C GLY A 434 16.68 -3.04 -23.00
N TYR A 435 17.62 -2.10 -23.16
CA TYR A 435 17.66 -0.89 -22.33
C TYR A 435 16.46 0.04 -22.57
N LYS A 436 15.91 0.08 -23.80
CA LYS A 436 14.76 0.94 -24.13
C LYS A 436 13.51 0.59 -23.32
N TYR A 437 13.40 -0.66 -22.90
CA TYR A 437 12.27 -1.19 -22.14
C TYR A 437 12.62 -1.46 -20.67
N LEU A 438 13.84 -1.16 -20.24
CA LEU A 438 14.32 -1.50 -18.90
C LEU A 438 13.47 -0.86 -17.79
N ASN A 439 13.00 0.35 -18.04
CA ASN A 439 12.13 1.06 -17.10
C ASN A 439 10.66 0.60 -17.15
N SER A 440 10.30 -0.29 -18.09
CA SER A 440 8.95 -0.84 -18.18
C SER A 440 8.68 -1.86 -17.08
N ILE A 441 7.41 -2.01 -16.68
CA ILE A 441 6.95 -2.99 -15.68
C ILE A 441 7.46 -4.39 -16.05
N ALA A 442 7.33 -4.80 -17.32
CA ALA A 442 7.73 -6.13 -17.80
C ALA A 442 9.21 -6.46 -17.59
N TYR A 443 10.09 -5.45 -17.50
CA TYR A 443 11.53 -5.60 -17.33
C TYR A 443 12.06 -5.04 -16.01
N ARG A 444 11.18 -4.71 -15.04
CA ARG A 444 11.58 -4.11 -13.76
C ARG A 444 12.54 -5.00 -12.95
N LYS A 445 12.36 -6.33 -12.97
CA LYS A 445 13.34 -7.28 -12.41
C LYS A 445 14.74 -7.14 -13.04
N VAL A 446 14.79 -6.99 -14.36
CA VAL A 446 16.05 -6.80 -15.12
C VAL A 446 16.67 -5.45 -14.76
N TYR A 447 15.87 -4.39 -14.60
CA TYR A 447 16.33 -3.09 -14.11
C TYR A 447 16.92 -3.18 -12.70
N ASN A 448 16.23 -3.80 -11.76
CA ASN A 448 16.69 -3.91 -10.37
C ASN A 448 18.02 -4.68 -10.31
N GLN A 449 18.18 -5.73 -11.12
CA GLN A 449 19.44 -6.47 -11.23
C GLN A 449 20.55 -5.63 -11.89
N TRP A 450 20.22 -4.87 -12.93
CA TRP A 450 21.15 -3.94 -13.56
C TRP A 450 21.61 -2.84 -12.60
N ASP A 451 20.69 -2.20 -11.88
CA ASP A 451 21.03 -1.16 -10.90
C ASP A 451 21.89 -1.76 -9.78
N LYS A 452 21.57 -2.97 -9.30
CA LYS A 452 22.43 -3.69 -8.34
C LYS A 452 23.85 -3.87 -8.88
N TYR A 453 24.03 -4.25 -10.14
CA TYR A 453 25.36 -4.36 -10.77
C TYR A 453 26.07 -3.00 -10.91
N VAL A 454 25.34 -1.95 -11.28
CA VAL A 454 25.87 -0.59 -11.33
C VAL A 454 26.34 -0.14 -9.95
N GLN A 455 25.51 -0.32 -8.92
CA GLN A 455 25.85 0.04 -7.54
C GLN A 455 27.02 -0.79 -6.99
N GLN A 456 27.07 -2.10 -7.26
CA GLN A 456 28.19 -2.95 -6.88
C GLN A 456 29.50 -2.50 -7.54
N SER A 457 29.45 -2.16 -8.82
CA SER A 457 30.62 -1.73 -9.59
C SER A 457 31.11 -0.35 -9.18
N ILE A 458 30.23 0.66 -9.10
CA ILE A 458 30.59 2.03 -8.71
C ILE A 458 31.09 2.08 -7.27
N ASN A 459 30.52 1.27 -6.39
CA ASN A 459 30.84 1.27 -4.96
C ASN A 459 31.75 0.11 -4.55
N TYR A 460 32.49 -0.51 -5.49
CA TYR A 460 33.33 -1.68 -5.20
C TYR A 460 34.35 -1.42 -4.08
N LYS A 461 34.86 -0.19 -4.00
CA LYS A 461 35.81 0.25 -2.96
C LYS A 461 35.19 0.19 -1.56
N TYR A 462 33.87 0.10 -1.45
CA TYR A 462 33.07 0.04 -0.22
C TYR A 462 32.40 -1.32 0.01
N ASN A 463 32.79 -2.36 -0.74
CA ASN A 463 32.24 -3.69 -0.55
C ASN A 463 32.77 -4.28 0.76
N GLY A 464 31.86 -4.36 1.75
CA GLY A 464 32.15 -4.90 3.09
C GLY A 464 32.06 -6.41 3.23
N ASN A 465 31.61 -7.10 2.18
CA ASN A 465 31.51 -8.57 2.18
C ASN A 465 32.74 -9.24 1.56
N ALA A 466 33.51 -8.51 0.75
CA ALA A 466 34.82 -8.93 0.27
C ALA A 466 35.88 -8.49 1.29
N ASN A 467 36.95 -9.24 1.47
CA ASN A 467 38.08 -8.93 2.35
C ASN A 467 39.43 -9.00 1.61
N THR A 468 39.45 -9.64 0.44
CA THR A 468 40.65 -9.86 -0.38
C THR A 468 40.53 -9.20 -1.76
N TYR A 469 41.68 -9.02 -2.41
CA TYR A 469 41.78 -8.57 -3.80
C TYR A 469 40.91 -9.42 -4.75
N TYR A 470 40.98 -10.74 -4.63
CA TYR A 470 40.27 -11.67 -5.50
C TYR A 470 38.75 -11.72 -5.28
N GLU A 471 38.28 -11.51 -4.04
CA GLU A 471 36.83 -11.42 -3.79
C GLU A 471 36.22 -10.17 -4.45
N ILE A 472 36.95 -9.05 -4.47
CA ILE A 472 36.51 -7.85 -5.19
C ILE A 472 36.62 -8.06 -6.71
N LEU A 473 37.68 -8.71 -7.18
CA LEU A 473 37.80 -9.09 -8.59
C LEU A 473 36.62 -9.97 -9.04
N GLY A 474 36.24 -10.96 -8.22
CA GLY A 474 35.08 -11.82 -8.45
C GLY A 474 33.79 -11.02 -8.64
N THR A 475 33.60 -9.94 -7.89
CA THR A 475 32.39 -9.09 -8.04
C THR A 475 32.32 -8.42 -9.42
N PHE A 476 33.46 -8.03 -10.02
CA PHE A 476 33.47 -7.51 -11.38
C PHE A 476 33.22 -8.61 -12.42
N THR A 477 33.76 -9.82 -12.21
CA THR A 477 33.49 -10.96 -13.09
C THR A 477 32.00 -11.34 -13.06
N ASP A 478 31.40 -11.40 -11.87
CA ASP A 478 29.97 -11.67 -11.70
C ASP A 478 29.11 -10.61 -12.39
N VAL A 479 29.48 -9.33 -12.27
CA VAL A 479 28.80 -8.25 -12.99
C VAL A 479 28.99 -8.38 -14.50
N LEU A 480 30.21 -8.64 -14.98
CA LEU A 480 30.48 -8.76 -16.41
C LEU A 480 29.69 -9.91 -17.05
N GLN A 481 29.63 -11.06 -16.39
CA GLN A 481 28.82 -12.20 -16.83
C GLN A 481 27.33 -11.86 -16.72
N GLY A 482 26.90 -11.32 -15.59
CA GLY A 482 25.51 -10.94 -15.35
C GLY A 482 25.00 -9.91 -16.35
N VAL A 483 25.81 -8.94 -16.75
CA VAL A 483 25.44 -7.92 -17.76
C VAL A 483 25.29 -8.53 -19.16
N GLN A 484 26.06 -9.56 -19.49
CA GLN A 484 25.85 -10.32 -20.74
C GLN A 484 24.51 -11.06 -20.72
N GLU A 485 24.11 -11.57 -19.56
CA GLU A 485 22.80 -12.23 -19.36
C GLU A 485 21.63 -11.22 -19.32
N LEU A 486 21.88 -9.98 -18.89
CA LEU A 486 20.88 -8.89 -18.92
C LEU A 486 20.63 -8.37 -20.34
N ALA A 487 21.60 -8.48 -21.26
CA ALA A 487 21.44 -8.02 -22.63
C ALA A 487 20.33 -8.80 -23.32
N VAL A 488 19.25 -8.10 -23.68
CA VAL A 488 18.12 -8.67 -24.44
C VAL A 488 18.32 -8.31 -25.92
N PRO A 489 18.67 -9.28 -26.79
CA PRO A 489 18.70 -9.06 -28.23
C PRO A 489 17.32 -8.69 -28.76
N GLU A 490 17.28 -7.96 -29.88
CA GLU A 490 16.02 -7.59 -30.55
C GLU A 490 15.12 -8.81 -30.83
N GLU A 491 15.71 -9.95 -31.19
CA GLU A 491 15.01 -11.21 -31.40
C GLU A 491 14.26 -11.70 -30.15
N GLN A 492 14.85 -11.54 -28.96
CA GLN A 492 14.20 -11.94 -27.70
C GLN A 492 13.09 -10.97 -27.30
N VAL A 493 13.24 -9.67 -27.57
CA VAL A 493 12.16 -8.69 -27.39
C VAL A 493 10.97 -9.03 -28.29
N ASN A 494 11.24 -9.36 -29.56
CA ASN A 494 10.21 -9.76 -30.51
C ASN A 494 9.53 -11.09 -30.12
N ALA A 495 10.28 -12.06 -29.61
CA ALA A 495 9.73 -13.30 -29.07
C ALA A 495 8.83 -13.06 -27.86
N LYS A 496 9.25 -12.19 -26.92
CA LYS A 496 8.43 -11.79 -25.78
C LYS A 496 7.18 -11.02 -26.19
N LYS A 497 7.28 -10.16 -27.21
CA LYS A 497 6.10 -9.50 -27.78
C LYS A 497 5.09 -10.52 -28.29
N ALA A 498 5.54 -11.52 -29.06
CA ALA A 498 4.66 -12.57 -29.58
C ALA A 498 4.02 -13.41 -28.47
N GLU A 499 4.76 -13.71 -27.39
CA GLU A 499 4.22 -14.36 -26.18
C GLU A 499 3.11 -13.52 -25.55
N ILE A 500 3.33 -12.21 -25.36
CA ILE A 500 2.33 -11.29 -24.81
C ILE A 500 1.11 -11.18 -25.73
N GLU A 501 1.29 -11.10 -27.06
CA GLU A 501 0.19 -11.10 -28.02
C GLU A 501 -0.65 -12.39 -27.94
N ALA A 502 -0.02 -13.55 -27.73
CA ALA A 502 -0.74 -14.81 -27.50
C ALA A 502 -1.53 -14.78 -26.18
N LYS A 503 -0.93 -14.28 -25.09
CA LYS A 503 -1.62 -14.09 -23.80
C LYS A 503 -2.83 -13.14 -23.95
N ILE A 504 -2.70 -12.05 -24.72
CA ILE A 504 -3.81 -11.13 -25.02
C ILE A 504 -4.97 -11.88 -25.67
N GLU A 505 -4.73 -12.66 -26.72
CA GLU A 505 -5.82 -13.37 -27.41
C GLU A 505 -6.49 -14.40 -26.51
N GLN A 506 -5.74 -15.08 -25.63
CA GLN A 506 -6.30 -16.00 -24.64
C GLN A 506 -7.22 -15.28 -23.65
N VAL A 507 -6.75 -14.19 -23.04
CA VAL A 507 -7.55 -13.41 -22.07
C VAL A 507 -8.76 -12.78 -22.75
N LYS A 508 -8.59 -12.22 -23.96
CA LYS A 508 -9.66 -11.65 -24.78
C LYS A 508 -10.78 -12.67 -25.07
N GLN A 509 -10.43 -13.89 -25.46
CA GLN A 509 -11.40 -14.96 -25.68
C GLN A 509 -12.12 -15.35 -24.37
N SER A 510 -11.38 -15.47 -23.26
CA SER A 510 -11.93 -15.70 -21.92
C SER A 510 -12.97 -14.65 -21.56
N VAL A 511 -12.63 -13.36 -21.65
CA VAL A 511 -13.54 -12.26 -21.36
C VAL A 511 -14.78 -12.28 -22.26
N TRP A 512 -14.60 -12.48 -23.57
CA TRP A 512 -15.74 -12.50 -24.50
C TRP A 512 -16.70 -13.65 -24.20
N SER A 513 -16.19 -14.84 -23.86
CA SER A 513 -17.03 -15.99 -23.50
C SER A 513 -17.89 -15.72 -22.24
N LYS A 514 -17.33 -15.02 -21.26
CA LYS A 514 -18.05 -14.59 -20.04
C LYS A 514 -19.15 -13.58 -20.37
N ILE A 515 -18.85 -12.60 -21.24
CA ILE A 515 -19.84 -11.61 -21.72
C ILE A 515 -20.98 -12.29 -22.49
N LEU A 516 -20.71 -13.32 -23.31
CA LEU A 516 -21.76 -14.06 -24.02
C LEU A 516 -22.75 -14.73 -23.07
N THR A 517 -22.31 -15.18 -21.90
CA THR A 517 -23.18 -15.76 -20.87
C THR A 517 -24.16 -14.72 -20.31
N ILE A 518 -23.71 -13.48 -20.10
CA ILE A 518 -24.57 -12.36 -19.69
C ILE A 518 -25.51 -11.92 -20.82
N ASN A 519 -25.05 -11.93 -22.08
CA ASN A 519 -25.91 -11.61 -23.23
C ASN A 519 -27.14 -12.53 -23.28
N ALA A 520 -26.99 -13.83 -22.96
CA ALA A 520 -28.10 -14.76 -22.94
C ALA A 520 -29.16 -14.37 -21.90
N LYS A 521 -28.74 -13.92 -20.70
CA LYS A 521 -29.65 -13.41 -19.66
C LYS A 521 -30.29 -12.08 -20.07
N ALA A 522 -29.52 -11.15 -20.63
CA ALA A 522 -30.02 -9.86 -21.11
C ALA A 522 -31.07 -10.01 -22.22
N ASN A 523 -30.94 -11.01 -23.09
CA ASN A 523 -31.91 -11.28 -24.16
C ASN A 523 -33.24 -11.89 -23.64
N GLN A 524 -33.28 -12.32 -22.38
CA GLN A 524 -34.50 -12.82 -21.73
C GLN A 524 -35.27 -11.71 -21.01
N GLU A 525 -34.67 -10.52 -20.84
CA GLU A 525 -35.34 -9.37 -20.24
C GLU A 525 -36.27 -8.70 -21.27
N ASP A 526 -37.43 -8.22 -20.79
CA ASP A 526 -38.35 -7.46 -21.63
C ASP A 526 -37.77 -6.05 -21.90
N PRO A 527 -37.54 -5.66 -23.17
CA PRO A 527 -37.03 -4.33 -23.49
C PRO A 527 -37.97 -3.18 -23.08
N ASP A 528 -39.25 -3.45 -22.85
CA ASP A 528 -40.24 -2.46 -22.42
C ASP A 528 -40.32 -2.30 -20.88
N ASP A 529 -39.60 -3.15 -20.11
CA ASP A 529 -39.55 -3.05 -18.65
C ASP A 529 -38.74 -1.84 -18.17
N SER A 530 -39.21 -1.20 -17.11
CA SER A 530 -38.51 -0.05 -16.48
C SER A 530 -37.20 -0.40 -15.76
N PHE A 531 -36.89 -1.70 -15.65
CA PHE A 531 -35.70 -2.20 -14.98
C PHE A 531 -35.13 -3.43 -15.71
N THR A 532 -33.98 -3.26 -16.39
CA THR A 532 -33.32 -4.27 -17.22
C THR A 532 -31.84 -4.47 -16.84
N PRO A 533 -31.58 -5.01 -15.64
CA PRO A 533 -30.25 -5.02 -15.01
C PRO A 533 -29.19 -5.81 -15.80
N TYR A 534 -29.54 -6.92 -16.45
CA TYR A 534 -28.59 -7.70 -17.25
C TYR A 534 -28.32 -7.04 -18.61
N THR A 535 -29.26 -6.28 -19.15
CA THR A 535 -29.05 -5.43 -20.33
C THR A 535 -28.07 -4.30 -20.03
N ASP A 536 -28.23 -3.60 -18.91
CA ASP A 536 -27.27 -2.57 -18.46
C ASP A 536 -25.88 -3.16 -18.19
N LEU A 537 -25.82 -4.30 -17.49
CA LEU A 537 -24.58 -5.03 -17.25
C LEU A 537 -23.89 -5.39 -18.58
N LYS A 538 -24.63 -5.96 -19.54
CA LYS A 538 -24.10 -6.30 -20.87
C LYS A 538 -23.39 -5.12 -21.53
N TYR A 539 -24.03 -3.95 -21.55
CA TYR A 539 -23.43 -2.77 -22.16
C TYR A 539 -22.19 -2.30 -21.41
N ASN A 540 -22.22 -2.31 -20.08
CA ASN A 540 -21.08 -1.95 -19.24
C ASN A 540 -19.87 -2.89 -19.46
N LEU A 541 -20.08 -4.21 -19.44
CA LEU A 541 -19.01 -5.19 -19.70
C LEU A 541 -18.43 -5.05 -21.11
N ARG A 542 -19.28 -4.83 -22.12
CA ARG A 542 -18.84 -4.60 -23.51
C ARG A 542 -18.03 -3.31 -23.65
N ALA A 543 -18.34 -2.27 -22.90
CA ALA A 543 -17.60 -1.02 -22.91
C ALA A 543 -16.15 -1.24 -22.41
N LYS A 544 -15.96 -1.92 -21.27
CA LYS A 544 -14.62 -2.25 -20.75
C LYS A 544 -13.85 -3.18 -21.68
N TYR A 545 -14.50 -4.20 -22.24
CA TYR A 545 -13.89 -5.05 -23.26
C TYR A 545 -13.45 -4.27 -24.50
N SER A 546 -14.31 -3.38 -25.01
CA SER A 546 -14.00 -2.57 -26.21
C SER A 546 -12.88 -1.57 -25.95
N GLN A 547 -12.81 -1.01 -24.74
CA GLN A 547 -11.73 -0.13 -24.31
C GLN A 547 -10.37 -0.86 -24.34
N ALA A 548 -10.28 -2.07 -23.76
CA ALA A 548 -9.07 -2.88 -23.83
C ALA A 548 -8.73 -3.30 -25.26
N ASN A 549 -9.73 -3.71 -26.05
CA ASN A 549 -9.54 -4.16 -27.42
C ASN A 549 -9.07 -3.05 -28.37
N GLY A 550 -9.46 -1.80 -28.11
CA GLY A 550 -9.11 -0.62 -28.90
C GLY A 550 -7.66 -0.13 -28.74
N LEU A 551 -6.91 -0.65 -27.76
CA LEU A 551 -5.49 -0.31 -27.59
C LEU A 551 -4.64 -0.87 -28.74
N SER A 552 -3.62 -0.12 -29.13
CA SER A 552 -2.61 -0.56 -30.10
C SER A 552 -1.77 -1.71 -29.52
N GLN A 553 -1.17 -2.51 -30.40
CA GLN A 553 -0.21 -3.57 -30.06
C GLN A 553 0.98 -3.56 -31.04
N GLY A 554 1.30 -2.38 -31.60
CA GLY A 554 2.31 -2.22 -32.65
C GLY A 554 3.73 -2.48 -32.13
N THR A 555 4.02 -2.02 -30.92
CA THR A 555 5.29 -2.23 -30.22
C THR A 555 5.15 -3.19 -29.04
N PHE A 556 6.28 -3.63 -28.45
CA PHE A 556 6.27 -4.46 -27.25
C PHE A 556 5.51 -3.80 -26.08
N ILE A 557 5.79 -2.51 -25.81
CA ILE A 557 5.13 -1.76 -24.73
C ILE A 557 3.63 -1.66 -24.98
N GLU A 558 3.22 -1.33 -26.20
CA GLU A 558 1.80 -1.27 -26.54
C GLU A 558 1.10 -2.62 -26.38
N ALA A 559 1.75 -3.73 -26.76
CA ALA A 559 1.22 -5.06 -26.52
C ALA A 559 1.11 -5.36 -25.02
N PHE A 560 2.10 -4.98 -24.22
CA PHE A 560 2.08 -5.18 -22.77
C PHE A 560 1.00 -4.33 -22.06
N ASP A 561 0.85 -3.05 -22.44
CA ASP A 561 -0.23 -2.18 -21.97
C ASP A 561 -1.61 -2.78 -22.28
N LYS A 562 -1.76 -3.30 -23.50
CA LYS A 562 -2.99 -3.97 -23.94
C LYS A 562 -3.25 -5.26 -23.16
N TYR A 563 -2.21 -6.01 -22.82
CA TYR A 563 -2.30 -7.18 -21.95
C TYR A 563 -2.80 -6.80 -20.55
N ILE A 564 -2.22 -5.77 -19.92
CA ILE A 564 -2.69 -5.24 -18.63
C ILE A 564 -4.17 -4.82 -18.73
N ALA A 565 -4.55 -4.11 -19.79
CA ALA A 565 -5.93 -3.69 -19.99
C ALA A 565 -6.90 -4.88 -20.10
N PHE A 566 -6.49 -5.98 -20.74
CA PHE A 566 -7.30 -7.20 -20.80
C PHE A 566 -7.34 -7.97 -19.48
N LEU A 567 -6.25 -8.01 -18.71
CA LEU A 567 -6.27 -8.56 -17.34
C LEU A 567 -7.24 -7.78 -16.45
N LEU A 568 -7.19 -6.45 -16.49
CA LEU A 568 -8.12 -5.59 -15.77
C LEU A 568 -9.57 -5.83 -16.22
N ALA A 569 -9.82 -5.92 -17.52
CA ALA A 569 -11.15 -6.24 -18.06
C ALA A 569 -11.62 -7.62 -17.58
N GLU A 570 -10.74 -8.62 -17.54
CA GLU A 570 -11.08 -9.96 -17.06
C GLU A 570 -11.49 -9.96 -15.60
N LYS A 571 -10.64 -9.43 -14.71
CA LYS A 571 -10.96 -9.39 -13.28
C LYS A 571 -12.20 -8.55 -13.02
N TYR A 572 -12.37 -7.43 -13.73
CA TYR A 572 -13.58 -6.61 -13.63
C TYR A 572 -14.83 -7.40 -14.02
N VAL A 573 -14.81 -8.08 -15.18
CA VAL A 573 -15.93 -8.89 -15.68
C VAL A 573 -16.26 -10.03 -14.72
N ASP A 574 -15.25 -10.72 -14.20
CA ASP A 574 -15.45 -11.79 -13.21
C ASP A 574 -16.16 -11.28 -11.95
N ASN A 575 -15.66 -10.19 -11.37
CA ASN A 575 -16.26 -9.62 -10.17
C ASN A 575 -17.68 -9.08 -10.43
N MET A 576 -17.92 -8.42 -11.56
CA MET A 576 -19.26 -7.95 -11.92
C MET A 576 -20.27 -9.10 -12.10
N ILE A 577 -19.85 -10.19 -12.75
CA ILE A 577 -20.69 -11.38 -12.92
C ILE A 577 -20.97 -12.04 -11.56
N ASP A 578 -19.97 -12.13 -10.68
CA ASP A 578 -20.14 -12.68 -9.33
C ASP A 578 -21.15 -11.83 -8.52
N LEU A 579 -21.06 -10.50 -8.56
CA LEU A 579 -21.98 -9.60 -7.85
C LEU A 579 -23.43 -9.71 -8.36
N TYR A 580 -23.63 -9.75 -9.67
CA TYR A 580 -24.97 -9.89 -10.29
C TYR A 580 -25.56 -11.30 -10.15
N ASN A 581 -24.75 -12.29 -9.75
CA ASN A 581 -25.18 -13.64 -9.41
C ASN A 581 -25.05 -13.93 -7.92
N TYR A 582 -24.84 -12.90 -7.08
CA TYR A 582 -24.48 -13.06 -5.67
C TYR A 582 -25.40 -14.02 -4.93
N TRP A 583 -26.72 -13.84 -5.04
CA TRP A 583 -27.70 -14.69 -4.35
C TRP A 583 -27.63 -16.16 -4.77
N THR A 584 -27.41 -16.42 -6.06
CA THR A 584 -27.16 -17.78 -6.57
C THR A 584 -25.83 -18.34 -6.04
N LEU A 585 -24.79 -17.50 -5.96
CA LEU A 585 -23.48 -17.90 -5.43
C LEU A 585 -23.55 -18.22 -3.94
N VAL A 586 -24.30 -17.45 -3.15
CA VAL A 586 -24.46 -17.76 -1.72
C VAL A 586 -25.47 -18.88 -1.47
N GLY A 587 -26.36 -19.16 -2.42
CA GLY A 587 -27.39 -20.19 -2.32
C GLY A 587 -28.60 -19.76 -1.50
N ASP A 588 -28.91 -18.45 -1.52
CA ASP A 588 -30.08 -17.89 -0.86
C ASP A 588 -31.09 -17.42 -1.91
N ASP A 589 -32.39 -17.59 -1.64
CA ASP A 589 -33.43 -16.93 -2.42
C ASP A 589 -33.65 -15.53 -1.85
N PRO A 590 -33.36 -14.46 -2.61
CA PRO A 590 -33.56 -13.09 -2.14
C PRO A 590 -35.02 -12.75 -1.86
N LYS A 591 -35.97 -13.57 -2.32
CA LYS A 591 -37.41 -13.43 -2.11
C LYS A 591 -37.96 -14.31 -0.96
N SER A 592 -37.10 -15.06 -0.27
CA SER A 592 -37.51 -15.88 0.88
C SER A 592 -37.97 -15.02 2.05
N ASP A 593 -38.95 -15.50 2.82
CA ASP A 593 -39.54 -14.76 3.94
C ASP A 593 -38.50 -14.42 5.02
N GLU A 594 -37.55 -15.32 5.27
CA GLU A 594 -36.47 -15.10 6.23
C GLU A 594 -35.54 -13.96 5.81
N LEU A 595 -35.16 -13.91 4.53
CA LEU A 595 -34.29 -12.85 4.02
C LEU A 595 -35.03 -11.52 3.95
N GLU A 596 -36.28 -11.52 3.52
CA GLU A 596 -37.13 -10.32 3.48
C GLU A 596 -37.31 -9.69 4.85
N ALA A 597 -37.51 -10.50 5.90
CA ALA A 597 -37.64 -10.02 7.26
C ALA A 597 -36.39 -9.26 7.74
N ILE A 598 -35.22 -9.71 7.30
CA ILE A 598 -33.91 -9.13 7.64
C ILE A 598 -33.64 -7.87 6.79
N LEU A 599 -33.92 -7.94 5.49
CA LEU A 599 -33.58 -6.89 4.53
C LEU A 599 -34.54 -5.68 4.59
N LYS A 600 -35.80 -5.86 5.01
CA LYS A 600 -36.85 -4.83 5.04
C LYS A 600 -37.04 -4.08 3.71
N LEU A 601 -36.98 -4.79 2.58
CA LEU A 601 -36.95 -4.19 1.22
C LEU A 601 -38.32 -4.10 0.51
N LYS A 602 -39.41 -4.62 1.11
CA LYS A 602 -40.78 -4.44 0.61
C LYS A 602 -41.16 -2.96 0.67
N THR A 603 -41.59 -2.42 -0.47
CA THR A 603 -42.09 -1.04 -0.54
C THR A 603 -43.60 -1.07 -0.72
N LYS A 604 -44.31 -0.19 0.00
CA LYS A 604 -45.73 0.01 -0.23
C LYS A 604 -45.93 0.83 -1.51
N SER A 605 -46.84 0.40 -2.38
CA SER A 605 -47.06 1.08 -3.66
C SER A 605 -47.58 2.52 -3.44
N ALA A 606 -46.81 3.52 -3.87
CA ALA A 606 -47.22 4.93 -3.81
C ALA A 606 -48.55 5.18 -4.57
N LYS A 607 -48.83 4.40 -5.62
CA LYS A 607 -50.08 4.45 -6.37
C LYS A 607 -51.26 3.95 -5.54
N LEU A 608 -51.06 2.91 -4.73
CA LEU A 608 -52.08 2.39 -3.82
C LEU A 608 -52.27 3.31 -2.62
N GLU A 609 -51.20 3.91 -2.09
CA GLU A 609 -51.31 4.92 -1.03
C GLU A 609 -52.16 6.12 -1.47
N LYS A 610 -51.92 6.63 -2.69
CA LYS A 610 -52.72 7.74 -3.23
C LYS A 610 -54.20 7.36 -3.40
N ARG A 611 -54.49 6.12 -3.82
CA ARG A 611 -55.86 5.60 -3.94
C ARG A 611 -56.53 5.42 -2.59
N TYR A 612 -55.80 4.93 -1.60
CA TYR A 612 -56.24 4.79 -0.21
C TYR A 612 -56.59 6.17 0.38
N LYS A 613 -55.67 7.14 0.32
CA LYS A 613 -55.91 8.50 0.86
C LYS A 613 -57.07 9.22 0.18
N PHE A 614 -57.29 8.97 -1.12
CA PHE A 614 -58.45 9.51 -1.82
C PHE A 614 -59.77 8.92 -1.30
N ALA A 615 -59.82 7.59 -1.12
CA ALA A 615 -61.00 6.91 -0.58
C ALA A 615 -61.27 7.27 0.89
N GLU A 616 -60.22 7.49 1.68
CA GLU A 616 -60.31 7.97 3.06
C GLU A 616 -60.94 9.36 3.14
N ASN A 617 -60.50 10.29 2.28
CA ASN A 617 -61.11 11.61 2.22
C ASN A 617 -62.59 11.54 1.79
N ASP A 618 -62.91 10.79 0.73
CA ASP A 618 -64.27 10.60 0.23
C ASP A 618 -65.22 10.01 1.31
N PHE A 619 -64.73 9.04 2.10
CA PHE A 619 -65.48 8.49 3.23
C PHE A 619 -65.75 9.52 4.32
N GLU A 620 -64.74 10.30 4.73
CA GLU A 620 -64.93 11.34 5.75
C GLU A 620 -65.88 12.46 5.26
N GLN A 621 -65.86 12.81 3.97
CA GLN A 621 -66.84 13.75 3.38
C GLN A 621 -68.28 13.23 3.47
N ASN A 622 -68.52 11.98 3.04
CA ASN A 622 -69.86 11.38 3.05
C ASN A 622 -70.38 11.13 4.48
N LYS A 623 -69.48 10.84 5.42
CA LYS A 623 -69.80 10.74 6.85
C LYS A 623 -70.25 12.07 7.43
N LEU A 624 -69.58 13.18 7.09
CA LEU A 624 -70.01 14.53 7.47
C LEU A 624 -71.34 14.91 6.81
N ASN A 625 -71.53 14.60 5.53
CA ASN A 625 -72.78 14.82 4.79
C ASN A 625 -73.98 14.11 5.44
N LYS A 626 -73.81 12.81 5.76
CA LYS A 626 -74.83 12.01 6.46
C LYS A 626 -75.17 12.60 7.81
N LYS A 627 -74.15 12.85 8.63
CA LYS A 627 -74.33 13.44 9.97
C LYS A 627 -75.07 14.79 9.89
N PHE A 628 -74.69 15.64 8.95
CA PHE A 628 -75.34 16.95 8.75
C PHE A 628 -76.83 16.80 8.42
N HIS A 629 -77.18 15.91 7.48
CA HIS A 629 -78.57 15.69 7.09
C HIS A 629 -79.42 15.06 8.20
N GLU A 630 -78.86 14.11 8.96
CA GLU A 630 -79.54 13.49 10.10
C GLU A 630 -79.78 14.46 11.26
N GLU A 631 -78.83 15.36 11.54
CA GLU A 631 -78.93 16.31 12.64
C GLU A 631 -79.77 17.55 12.29
N ASN A 632 -79.66 18.06 11.05
CA ASN A 632 -80.16 19.40 10.71
C ASN A 632 -81.31 19.41 9.70
N ILE A 633 -81.40 18.42 8.79
CA ILE A 633 -82.36 18.45 7.69
C ILE A 633 -83.54 17.50 7.91
N PHE A 634 -83.29 16.21 8.07
CA PHE A 634 -84.35 15.20 8.23
C PHE A 634 -85.26 15.43 9.45
N PRO A 635 -84.78 15.95 10.60
CA PRO A 635 -85.65 16.26 11.73
C PRO A 635 -86.73 17.31 11.44
N LEU A 636 -86.53 18.18 10.44
CA LEU A 636 -87.52 19.19 10.05
C LEU A 636 -88.82 18.58 9.54
N PHE A 637 -88.76 17.34 9.03
CA PHE A 637 -89.92 16.58 8.54
C PHE A 637 -90.57 15.69 9.60
N LYS A 638 -89.99 15.56 10.81
CA LYS A 638 -90.43 14.60 11.84
C LYS A 638 -91.89 14.78 12.30
N ASN A 639 -92.37 16.03 12.32
CA ASN A 639 -93.73 16.37 12.73
C ASN A 639 -94.65 16.72 11.55
N PHE A 640 -94.21 16.43 10.32
CA PHE A 640 -94.99 16.64 9.12
C PHE A 640 -95.72 15.35 8.74
N SER A 641 -97.05 15.37 8.77
CA SER A 641 -97.87 14.25 8.32
C SER A 641 -98.22 14.44 6.85
N TRP A 642 -97.69 13.56 5.99
CA TRP A 642 -98.08 13.52 4.58
C TRP A 642 -99.58 13.22 4.46
N PRO A 643 -100.38 14.08 3.82
CA PRO A 643 -101.81 13.86 3.70
C PRO A 643 -102.11 12.65 2.81
N ASN A 644 -102.99 11.76 3.27
CA ASN A 644 -103.53 10.67 2.46
C ASN A 644 -104.87 11.11 1.87
N PHE A 645 -104.85 11.62 0.64
CA PHE A 645 -106.05 12.15 -0.03
C PHE A 645 -107.10 11.08 -0.36
N ASP A 646 -106.73 9.80 -0.41
CA ASP A 646 -107.67 8.69 -0.64
C ASP A 646 -108.52 8.37 0.60
N SER A 647 -108.03 8.75 1.79
CA SER A 647 -108.73 8.55 3.06
C SER A 647 -109.75 9.66 3.40
N LEU A 648 -109.84 10.70 2.58
CA LEU A 648 -110.73 11.84 2.77
C LEU A 648 -111.92 11.75 1.79
N SER A 649 -113.15 11.85 2.30
CA SER A 649 -114.37 11.65 1.50
C SER A 649 -114.94 12.93 0.87
N ASP A 650 -114.49 14.11 1.29
CA ASP A 650 -115.00 15.43 0.85
C ASP A 650 -113.90 16.24 0.14
N GLU A 651 -114.22 16.83 -1.02
CA GLU A 651 -113.29 17.68 -1.79
C GLU A 651 -112.82 18.90 -0.99
N GLN A 652 -113.67 19.46 -0.12
CA GLN A 652 -113.30 20.60 0.71
C GLN A 652 -112.28 20.23 1.80
N GLN A 653 -112.38 19.00 2.32
CA GLN A 653 -111.39 18.42 3.24
C GLN A 653 -110.06 18.14 2.53
N LYS A 654 -110.08 17.60 1.30
CA LYS A 654 -108.87 17.38 0.49
C LYS A 654 -108.17 18.70 0.15
N LEU A 655 -108.93 19.72 -0.26
CA LEU A 655 -108.40 21.05 -0.54
C LEU A 655 -107.78 21.66 0.72
N SER A 656 -108.44 21.56 1.89
CA SER A 656 -107.90 22.08 3.15
C SER A 656 -106.61 21.38 3.56
N ALA A 657 -106.57 20.04 3.46
CA ALA A 657 -105.37 19.25 3.74
C ALA A 657 -104.22 19.56 2.78
N TYR A 658 -104.51 19.78 1.50
CA TYR A 658 -103.52 20.23 0.51
C TYR A 658 -102.97 21.61 0.86
N LYS A 659 -103.84 22.59 1.16
CA LYS A 659 -103.41 23.94 1.52
C LYS A 659 -102.54 23.96 2.77
N GLU A 660 -102.89 23.16 3.78
CA GLU A 660 -102.09 23.02 5.00
C GLU A 660 -100.74 22.34 4.71
N ALA A 661 -100.72 21.29 3.88
CA ALA A 661 -99.50 20.58 3.51
C ALA A 661 -98.52 21.47 2.74
N VAL A 662 -98.98 22.25 1.75
CA VAL A 662 -98.12 23.18 0.99
C VAL A 662 -97.56 24.28 1.90
N LYS A 663 -98.36 24.86 2.81
CA LYS A 663 -97.88 25.87 3.77
C LYS A 663 -96.78 25.30 4.67
N LYS A 664 -97.00 24.10 5.23
CA LYS A 664 -96.00 23.43 6.08
C LYS A 664 -94.74 23.02 5.31
N LEU A 665 -94.87 22.53 4.07
CA LEU A 665 -93.71 22.22 3.22
C LEU A 665 -92.91 23.49 2.90
N PHE A 666 -93.59 24.60 2.60
CA PHE A 666 -92.92 25.88 2.37
C PHE A 666 -92.14 26.34 3.61
N GLU A 667 -92.73 26.25 4.80
CA GLU A 667 -92.05 26.55 6.07
C GLU A 667 -90.82 25.65 6.31
N ILE A 668 -90.91 24.36 6.01
CA ILE A 668 -89.79 23.41 6.15
C ILE A 668 -88.65 23.79 5.20
N TYR A 669 -88.93 24.02 3.92
CA TYR A 669 -87.90 24.33 2.94
C TYR A 669 -87.31 25.74 3.11
N GLU A 670 -88.07 26.71 3.62
CA GLU A 670 -87.53 28.01 4.08
C GLU A 670 -86.50 27.81 5.21
N ARG A 671 -86.75 26.88 6.14
CA ARG A 671 -85.77 26.55 7.18
C ARG A 671 -84.53 25.87 6.62
N ILE A 672 -84.68 24.95 5.66
CA ILE A 672 -83.55 24.32 4.97
C ILE A 672 -82.72 25.40 4.25
N LYS A 673 -83.38 26.31 3.53
CA LYS A 673 -82.72 27.44 2.87
C LYS A 673 -81.98 28.33 3.87
N ASN A 674 -82.60 28.63 5.01
CA ASN A 674 -81.97 29.44 6.05
C ASN A 674 -80.75 28.76 6.69
N ILE A 675 -80.77 27.43 6.85
CA ILE A 675 -79.60 26.65 7.30
C ILE A 675 -78.46 26.79 6.28
N SER A 676 -78.78 26.76 4.97
CA SER A 676 -77.80 26.97 3.90
C SER A 676 -77.25 28.40 3.87
N ASP A 677 -78.13 29.41 3.94
CA ASP A 677 -77.74 30.82 3.85
C ASP A 677 -76.89 31.28 5.06
N ASN A 678 -77.02 30.60 6.21
CA ASN A 678 -76.35 30.95 7.47
C ASN A 678 -75.51 29.79 8.03
N PHE A 679 -74.82 29.04 7.17
CA PHE A 679 -74.02 27.89 7.56
C PHE A 679 -72.88 28.28 8.53
N THR A 680 -73.09 28.06 9.83
CA THR A 680 -72.18 28.46 10.93
C THR A 680 -71.97 27.34 11.96
N LEU A 681 -72.28 26.09 11.59
CA LEU A 681 -72.27 24.95 12.51
C LEU A 681 -70.85 24.42 12.74
N GLN A 682 -70.39 24.49 14.00
CA GLN A 682 -69.11 23.92 14.43
C GLN A 682 -69.06 22.41 14.17
N GLY A 683 -67.93 21.92 13.63
CA GLY A 683 -67.69 20.50 13.38
C GLY A 683 -67.95 20.02 11.94
N TYR A 684 -68.23 20.93 11.01
CA TYR A 684 -68.44 20.67 9.58
C TYR A 684 -67.48 21.49 8.69
N ASP A 685 -66.42 22.05 9.25
CA ASP A 685 -65.51 22.96 8.53
C ASP A 685 -64.82 22.28 7.35
N ASP A 686 -64.51 20.98 7.51
CA ASP A 686 -63.83 20.14 6.53
C ASP A 686 -64.78 19.50 5.50
N TRP A 687 -66.10 19.74 5.58
CA TRP A 687 -67.05 19.24 4.57
C TRP A 687 -67.02 20.13 3.31
N SER A 688 -66.60 19.58 2.17
CA SER A 688 -66.38 20.33 0.92
C SER A 688 -67.66 20.83 0.27
N ASP A 689 -68.78 20.13 0.45
CA ASP A 689 -70.02 20.39 -0.31
C ASP A 689 -71.03 21.25 0.47
N LYS A 690 -70.62 21.76 1.64
CA LYS A 690 -71.47 22.53 2.55
C LYS A 690 -72.08 23.79 1.93
N ASP A 691 -71.40 24.39 0.97
CA ASP A 691 -71.85 25.64 0.31
C ASP A 691 -72.83 25.37 -0.84
N TYR A 692 -72.93 24.12 -1.31
CA TYR A 692 -73.69 23.75 -2.51
C TYR A 692 -74.86 22.79 -2.26
N PHE A 693 -74.95 22.18 -1.06
CA PHE A 693 -75.97 21.14 -0.79
C PHE A 693 -77.42 21.59 -1.05
N PHE A 694 -77.75 22.87 -0.82
CA PHE A 694 -79.09 23.39 -1.09
C PHE A 694 -79.37 23.51 -2.58
N GLN A 695 -78.40 24.06 -3.33
CA GLN A 695 -78.50 24.24 -4.78
C GLN A 695 -78.66 22.89 -5.48
N ASP A 696 -77.85 21.92 -5.06
CA ASP A 696 -77.82 20.61 -5.70
C ASP A 696 -79.03 19.74 -5.35
N ALA A 697 -79.50 19.77 -4.10
CA ALA A 697 -80.50 18.80 -3.61
C ALA A 697 -81.89 19.39 -3.31
N TYR A 698 -82.05 20.71 -3.11
CA TYR A 698 -83.30 21.28 -2.58
C TYR A 698 -83.86 22.47 -3.37
N GLU A 699 -83.06 23.19 -4.17
CA GLU A 699 -83.48 24.43 -4.83
C GLU A 699 -84.64 24.24 -5.81
N SER A 700 -84.58 23.21 -6.65
CA SER A 700 -85.66 22.90 -7.60
C SER A 700 -86.98 22.63 -6.87
N THR A 701 -86.94 21.78 -5.84
CA THR A 701 -88.11 21.41 -5.03
C THR A 701 -88.65 22.61 -4.26
N TYR A 702 -87.77 23.43 -3.68
CA TYR A 702 -88.14 24.67 -3.01
C TYR A 702 -88.87 25.64 -3.96
N ASN A 703 -88.38 25.82 -5.19
CA ASN A 703 -89.00 26.69 -6.18
C ASN A 703 -90.42 26.21 -6.56
N GLN A 704 -90.60 24.89 -6.71
CA GLN A 704 -91.93 24.31 -6.98
C GLN A 704 -92.89 24.52 -5.80
N ILE A 705 -92.44 24.29 -4.56
CA ILE A 705 -93.24 24.52 -3.35
C ILE A 705 -93.57 26.00 -3.18
N LYS A 706 -92.62 26.89 -3.44
CA LYS A 706 -92.80 28.35 -3.38
C LYS A 706 -93.85 28.83 -4.38
N GLN A 707 -93.82 28.32 -5.60
CA GLN A 707 -94.83 28.62 -6.62
C GLN A 707 -96.21 28.12 -6.15
N ALA A 708 -96.31 26.85 -5.74
CA ALA A 708 -97.55 26.28 -5.23
C ALA A 708 -98.12 27.08 -4.04
N ASN A 709 -97.25 27.54 -3.14
CA ASN A 709 -97.62 28.37 -1.99
C ASN A 709 -98.17 29.75 -2.39
N SER A 710 -97.61 30.37 -3.44
CA SER A 710 -98.09 31.66 -3.96
C SER A 710 -99.48 31.59 -4.62
N GLU A 711 -99.85 30.42 -5.13
CA GLU A 711 -101.13 30.14 -5.80
C GLU A 711 -102.21 29.62 -4.83
N LEU A 712 -101.90 29.43 -3.53
CA LEU A 712 -102.80 28.80 -2.55
C LEU A 712 -104.10 29.56 -2.28
N GLU A 713 -104.02 30.89 -2.19
CA GLU A 713 -105.16 31.74 -1.80
C GLU A 713 -106.19 31.87 -2.93
N SER A 714 -105.77 31.75 -4.19
CA SER A 714 -106.66 31.76 -5.37
C SER A 714 -107.25 30.39 -5.73
N LYS A 715 -106.79 29.32 -5.08
CA LYS A 715 -107.21 27.94 -5.36
C LYS A 715 -108.52 27.58 -4.64
N ASN A 716 -109.56 27.27 -5.43
CA ASN A 716 -110.92 27.02 -4.94
C ASN A 716 -111.42 25.57 -5.11
N SER A 717 -110.63 24.69 -5.74
CA SER A 717 -110.93 23.28 -5.92
C SER A 717 -109.66 22.42 -5.84
N PHE A 718 -109.83 21.15 -5.47
CA PHE A 718 -108.76 20.14 -5.45
C PHE A 718 -108.75 19.35 -6.76
N SER A 719 -107.58 18.98 -7.26
CA SER A 719 -107.39 18.22 -8.50
C SER A 719 -106.37 17.09 -8.35
N ASP A 720 -106.38 16.13 -9.28
CA ASP A 720 -105.40 15.04 -9.29
C ASP A 720 -103.94 15.52 -9.43
N VAL A 721 -103.74 16.70 -10.03
CA VAL A 721 -102.43 17.36 -10.11
C VAL A 721 -101.91 17.75 -8.73
N ASP A 722 -102.80 18.11 -7.80
CA ASP A 722 -102.46 18.51 -6.43
C ASP A 722 -102.05 17.31 -5.57
N ALA A 723 -102.77 16.19 -5.72
CA ALA A 723 -102.39 14.92 -5.11
C ALA A 723 -101.01 14.47 -5.63
N SER A 724 -100.82 14.55 -6.95
CA SER A 724 -99.56 14.18 -7.62
C SER A 724 -98.39 15.07 -7.17
N PHE A 725 -98.61 16.37 -6.99
CA PHE A 725 -97.59 17.29 -6.47
C PHE A 725 -97.11 16.88 -5.08
N ILE A 726 -98.01 16.65 -4.12
CA ILE A 726 -97.64 16.27 -2.76
C ILE A 726 -96.96 14.90 -2.72
N ASN A 727 -97.43 13.93 -3.52
CA ASN A 727 -96.78 12.62 -3.63
C ASN A 727 -95.36 12.76 -4.19
N ASN A 728 -95.15 13.59 -5.21
CA ASN A 728 -93.81 13.85 -5.75
C ASN A 728 -92.88 14.49 -4.69
N MET A 729 -93.37 15.43 -3.88
CA MET A 729 -92.58 16.01 -2.78
C MET A 729 -92.19 14.96 -1.73
N LYS A 730 -93.11 14.04 -1.42
CA LYS A 730 -92.86 12.92 -0.52
C LYS A 730 -91.78 11.99 -1.06
N GLU A 731 -91.94 11.57 -2.31
CA GLU A 731 -90.98 10.71 -3.01
C GLU A 731 -89.60 11.39 -3.09
N THR A 732 -89.55 12.68 -3.39
CA THR A 732 -88.28 13.44 -3.44
C THR A 732 -87.55 13.42 -2.09
N TYR A 733 -88.27 13.64 -0.99
CA TYR A 733 -87.70 13.57 0.36
C TYR A 733 -87.22 12.15 0.72
N GLU A 734 -88.07 11.14 0.48
CA GLU A 734 -87.74 9.73 0.77
C GLU A 734 -86.52 9.27 -0.05
N GLN A 735 -86.45 9.65 -1.32
CA GLN A 735 -85.31 9.41 -2.19
C GLN A 735 -84.04 10.09 -1.66
N ARG A 736 -84.11 11.36 -1.24
CA ARG A 736 -82.92 12.04 -0.71
C ARG A 736 -82.39 11.35 0.56
N LYS A 737 -83.27 10.86 1.41
CA LYS A 737 -82.88 10.10 2.61
C LYS A 737 -82.16 8.79 2.24
N LEU A 738 -82.64 8.09 1.21
CA LEU A 738 -81.99 6.88 0.69
C LEU A 738 -80.61 7.21 0.09
N VAL A 739 -80.52 8.23 -0.78
CA VAL A 739 -79.28 8.64 -1.44
C VAL A 739 -78.17 8.96 -0.43
N VAL A 740 -78.46 9.72 0.62
CA VAL A 740 -77.47 10.07 1.66
C VAL A 740 -76.95 8.82 2.39
N GLU A 741 -77.79 7.82 2.62
CA GLU A 741 -77.36 6.55 3.23
C GLU A 741 -76.54 5.71 2.25
N GLU A 742 -76.98 5.60 0.99
CA GLU A 742 -76.29 4.85 -0.06
C GLU A 742 -74.90 5.43 -0.36
N GLU A 743 -74.76 6.75 -0.45
CA GLU A 743 -73.49 7.44 -0.65
C GLU A 743 -72.51 7.16 0.50
N TYR A 744 -72.99 7.18 1.76
CA TYR A 744 -72.18 6.83 2.92
C TYR A 744 -71.70 5.38 2.89
N GLN A 745 -72.59 4.42 2.63
CA GLN A 745 -72.23 3.00 2.59
C GLN A 745 -71.26 2.71 1.44
N ALA A 746 -71.49 3.26 0.25
CA ALA A 746 -70.62 3.09 -0.90
C ALA A 746 -69.21 3.66 -0.63
N ALA A 747 -69.11 4.83 0.00
CA ALA A 747 -67.83 5.42 0.38
C ALA A 747 -67.11 4.58 1.45
N GLN A 748 -67.85 4.03 2.42
CA GLN A 748 -67.30 3.14 3.45
C GLN A 748 -66.73 1.84 2.85
N GLU A 749 -67.49 1.16 1.99
CA GLU A 749 -67.04 -0.06 1.31
C GLU A 749 -65.81 0.19 0.45
N ASN A 750 -65.78 1.31 -0.28
CA ASN A 750 -64.64 1.70 -1.09
C ASN A 750 -63.41 1.99 -0.22
N TYR A 751 -63.55 2.71 0.89
CA TYR A 751 -62.48 2.95 1.86
C TYR A 751 -61.90 1.64 2.40
N GLU A 752 -62.74 0.74 2.92
CA GLU A 752 -62.29 -0.55 3.46
C GLU A 752 -61.62 -1.41 2.38
N SER A 753 -62.16 -1.41 1.16
CA SER A 753 -61.55 -2.11 0.02
C SER A 753 -60.17 -1.57 -0.34
N LYS A 754 -60.00 -0.24 -0.42
CA LYS A 754 -58.70 0.39 -0.74
C LYS A 754 -57.71 0.28 0.40
N LYS A 755 -58.17 0.36 1.65
CA LYS A 755 -57.37 0.14 2.85
C LYS A 755 -56.84 -1.29 2.87
N ALA A 756 -57.70 -2.29 2.69
CA ALA A 756 -57.28 -3.69 2.58
C ALA A 756 -56.32 -3.91 1.41
N ALA A 757 -56.54 -3.30 0.24
CA ALA A 757 -55.62 -3.40 -0.88
C ALA A 757 -54.24 -2.77 -0.60
N TYR A 758 -54.18 -1.65 0.13
CA TYR A 758 -52.94 -0.99 0.51
C TYR A 758 -52.20 -1.71 1.65
N GLU A 759 -52.93 -2.19 2.66
CA GLU A 759 -52.38 -2.96 3.78
C GLU A 759 -51.86 -4.33 3.35
N ASN A 760 -52.52 -4.96 2.36
CA ASN A 760 -52.10 -6.23 1.80
C ASN A 760 -51.11 -6.10 0.62
N SER A 761 -50.80 -4.90 0.13
CA SER A 761 -49.81 -4.74 -0.94
C SER A 761 -48.40 -4.87 -0.40
N ASN A 762 -47.83 -6.06 -0.58
CA ASN A 762 -46.43 -6.35 -0.40
C ASN A 762 -45.84 -6.70 -1.77
N GLU A 763 -45.73 -5.69 -2.64
CA GLU A 763 -45.07 -5.89 -3.94
C GLU A 763 -43.55 -5.84 -3.74
N PHE A 764 -42.87 -6.80 -4.37
CA PHE A 764 -41.42 -6.83 -4.44
C PHE A 764 -40.95 -5.83 -5.49
N ASP A 765 -40.04 -4.91 -5.13
CA ASP A 765 -39.35 -4.11 -6.12
C ASP A 765 -38.14 -4.90 -6.65
N PRO A 766 -38.16 -5.42 -7.89
CA PRO A 766 -37.06 -6.23 -8.43
C PRO A 766 -35.70 -5.51 -8.41
N ARG A 767 -35.67 -4.16 -8.34
CA ARG A 767 -34.45 -3.35 -8.21
C ARG A 767 -33.67 -3.64 -6.92
N ASN A 768 -34.34 -4.13 -5.89
CA ASN A 768 -33.74 -4.40 -4.58
C ASN A 768 -33.09 -5.79 -4.49
N TYR A 769 -33.27 -6.68 -5.47
CA TYR A 769 -32.94 -8.12 -5.34
C TYR A 769 -31.99 -8.69 -6.40
N VAL A 770 -31.55 -7.91 -7.39
CA VAL A 770 -30.62 -8.40 -8.43
C VAL A 770 -29.16 -8.22 -8.02
N VAL A 771 -28.78 -6.99 -7.65
CA VAL A 771 -27.47 -6.69 -7.06
C VAL A 771 -27.70 -6.15 -5.65
N PRO A 772 -27.07 -6.75 -4.63
CA PRO A 772 -27.32 -6.42 -3.23
C PRO A 772 -26.64 -5.10 -2.85
N SER A 773 -27.32 -3.97 -3.11
CA SER A 773 -26.72 -2.63 -2.96
C SER A 773 -26.28 -2.29 -1.54
N GLN A 774 -27.03 -2.76 -0.54
CA GLN A 774 -26.66 -2.58 0.87
C GLN A 774 -25.36 -3.32 1.20
N GLU A 775 -25.21 -4.55 0.67
CA GLU A 775 -24.02 -5.37 0.80
C GLU A 775 -22.83 -4.75 0.08
N LEU A 776 -23.05 -4.11 -1.08
CA LEU A 776 -22.00 -3.40 -1.79
C LEU A 776 -21.39 -2.26 -0.97
N TYR A 777 -22.18 -1.51 -0.19
CA TYR A 777 -21.62 -0.51 0.72
C TYR A 777 -20.69 -1.14 1.77
N ALA A 778 -21.12 -2.23 2.40
CA ALA A 778 -20.28 -2.96 3.36
C ALA A 778 -19.03 -3.54 2.69
N PHE A 779 -19.17 -4.16 1.51
CA PHE A 779 -18.07 -4.79 0.79
C PHE A 779 -17.03 -3.78 0.35
N ILE A 780 -17.44 -2.63 -0.22
CA ILE A 780 -16.52 -1.55 -0.60
C ILE A 780 -15.76 -1.04 0.63
N ARG A 781 -16.47 -0.75 1.73
CA ARG A 781 -15.86 -0.20 2.94
C ARG A 781 -14.88 -1.17 3.58
N GLN A 782 -15.29 -2.42 3.80
CA GLN A 782 -14.45 -3.41 4.47
C GLN A 782 -13.28 -3.87 3.59
N TRP A 783 -13.48 -3.96 2.27
CA TRP A 783 -12.38 -4.22 1.35
C TRP A 783 -11.35 -3.09 1.36
N ASN A 784 -11.79 -1.83 1.40
CA ASN A 784 -10.92 -0.67 1.50
C ASN A 784 -10.12 -0.70 2.81
N ILE A 785 -10.78 -0.91 3.96
CA ILE A 785 -10.11 -1.04 5.27
C ILE A 785 -9.07 -2.17 5.27
N LYS A 786 -9.40 -3.32 4.69
CA LYS A 786 -8.55 -4.51 4.68
C LYS A 786 -7.34 -4.39 3.76
N ASN A 787 -7.54 -3.87 2.53
CA ASN A 787 -6.55 -4.00 1.45
C ASN A 787 -5.88 -2.68 1.05
N ARG A 788 -6.34 -1.52 1.51
CA ARG A 788 -5.79 -0.21 1.08
C ARG A 788 -4.31 -0.02 1.40
N ALA A 789 -3.84 -0.51 2.54
CA ALA A 789 -2.42 -0.42 2.90
C ALA A 789 -1.52 -1.24 1.98
N GLU A 790 -1.93 -2.47 1.64
CA GLU A 790 -1.21 -3.32 0.68
C GLU A 790 -1.28 -2.71 -0.73
N LEU A 791 -2.45 -2.25 -1.16
CA LEU A 791 -2.62 -1.58 -2.46
C LEU A 791 -1.70 -0.35 -2.61
N ALA A 792 -1.56 0.46 -1.55
CA ALA A 792 -0.63 1.61 -1.54
C ALA A 792 0.83 1.18 -1.68
N SER A 793 1.21 0.01 -1.14
CA SER A 793 2.56 -0.54 -1.32
C SER A 793 2.81 -1.10 -2.73
N LEU A 794 1.74 -1.40 -3.48
CA LEU A 794 1.79 -1.92 -4.85
C LEU A 794 1.73 -0.81 -5.92
N GLU A 795 1.60 0.46 -5.53
CA GLU A 795 1.41 1.58 -6.46
C GLU A 795 2.61 1.74 -7.42
N LEU A 796 2.31 2.01 -8.69
CA LEU A 796 3.31 2.21 -9.73
C LEU A 796 3.81 3.66 -9.69
N ASN A 797 5.13 3.87 -9.66
CA ASN A 797 5.72 5.21 -9.64
C ASN A 797 5.39 6.00 -10.93
N PRO A 798 4.67 7.13 -10.85
CA PRO A 798 4.26 7.91 -12.03
C PRO A 798 5.43 8.62 -12.74
N GLU A 799 6.62 8.70 -12.13
CA GLU A 799 7.79 9.38 -12.71
C GLU A 799 8.58 8.52 -13.72
N THR A 800 8.18 7.27 -13.99
CA THR A 800 8.84 6.42 -14.99
C THR A 800 8.19 6.52 -16.37
N GLU A 801 8.90 7.13 -17.33
CA GLU A 801 8.40 7.52 -18.67
C GLU A 801 7.91 6.36 -19.58
N THR A 802 8.23 5.09 -19.29
CA THR A 802 8.03 3.98 -20.24
C THR A 802 6.63 3.35 -20.21
N ASP A 803 5.92 3.35 -19.08
CA ASP A 803 4.59 2.74 -18.93
C ASP A 803 3.48 3.74 -18.61
N GLN A 804 3.61 4.98 -19.11
CA GLN A 804 2.65 6.04 -18.84
C GLN A 804 1.20 5.58 -19.14
N LYS A 805 0.99 4.80 -20.21
CA LYS A 805 -0.32 4.25 -20.56
C LYS A 805 -0.81 3.20 -19.57
N ALA A 806 0.04 2.31 -19.04
CA ALA A 806 -0.36 1.38 -17.99
C ALA A 806 -0.76 2.13 -16.71
N VAL A 807 0.00 3.16 -16.33
CA VAL A 807 -0.33 4.03 -15.18
C VAL A 807 -1.66 4.76 -15.42
N GLU A 808 -1.87 5.31 -16.61
CA GLU A 808 -3.15 5.90 -17.04
C GLU A 808 -4.29 4.86 -17.08
N LEU A 809 -4.00 3.59 -17.42
CA LEU A 809 -4.97 2.49 -17.41
C LEU A 809 -5.42 2.16 -16.00
N PHE A 810 -4.51 2.00 -15.04
CA PHE A 810 -4.88 1.81 -13.63
C PHE A 810 -5.66 3.02 -13.09
N ALA A 811 -5.26 4.24 -13.47
CA ALA A 811 -6.00 5.46 -13.12
C ALA A 811 -7.37 5.56 -13.79
N SER A 812 -7.57 5.00 -14.99
CA SER A 812 -8.81 5.06 -15.76
C SER A 812 -9.74 3.86 -15.57
N TYR A 813 -9.25 2.72 -15.09
CA TYR A 813 -10.09 1.61 -14.64
C TYR A 813 -10.84 1.96 -13.35
N SER A 814 -10.34 2.92 -12.58
CA SER A 814 -11.07 3.66 -11.56
C SER A 814 -11.66 4.97 -12.12
N SER A 815 -12.45 4.90 -13.20
CA SER A 815 -12.94 6.09 -13.94
C SER A 815 -13.78 7.08 -13.12
N GLU A 816 -14.24 6.73 -11.91
CA GLU A 816 -14.87 7.69 -11.02
C GLU A 816 -13.86 8.36 -10.05
N TRP A 817 -12.67 7.80 -9.80
CA TRP A 817 -11.85 8.12 -8.62
C TRP A 817 -10.33 8.02 -8.82
N LYS A 818 -9.59 9.06 -8.34
CA LYS A 818 -8.12 9.06 -8.23
C LYS A 818 -7.71 8.70 -6.81
N PHE A 819 -6.74 7.80 -6.70
CA PHE A 819 -6.00 7.47 -5.48
C PHE A 819 -5.50 8.76 -4.78
N GLY A 820 -5.64 8.86 -3.45
CA GLY A 820 -4.99 9.91 -2.63
C GLY A 820 -5.64 11.30 -2.57
N HIS A 821 -6.85 11.53 -3.07
CA HIS A 821 -7.56 12.82 -2.87
C HIS A 821 -8.54 12.74 -1.70
N GLU A 822 -8.01 12.92 -0.49
CA GLU A 822 -8.79 13.00 0.75
C GLU A 822 -9.53 14.34 0.94
N ASP A 823 -9.52 15.26 -0.04
CA ASP A 823 -9.84 16.66 0.27
C ASP A 823 -10.55 17.44 -0.86
N THR A 824 -11.64 16.90 -1.43
CA THR A 824 -12.61 17.76 -2.15
C THR A 824 -14.04 17.48 -1.68
N SER A 825 -14.73 18.54 -1.28
CA SER A 825 -16.09 18.58 -0.72
C SER A 825 -17.22 18.09 -1.65
N THR A 826 -16.89 17.47 -2.78
CA THR A 826 -17.81 17.18 -3.88
C THR A 826 -17.84 15.71 -4.33
N ARG A 827 -17.18 14.76 -3.64
CA ARG A 827 -17.19 13.34 -4.07
C ARG A 827 -17.81 12.36 -3.03
N PRO A 828 -18.79 11.52 -3.41
CA PRO A 828 -19.52 10.60 -2.52
C PRO A 828 -18.71 9.53 -1.81
N TYR A 829 -17.62 9.05 -2.39
CA TYR A 829 -16.98 7.82 -1.92
C TYR A 829 -16.15 7.96 -0.64
N ILE A 830 -15.78 9.18 -0.20
CA ILE A 830 -15.28 9.36 1.18
C ILE A 830 -16.34 8.89 2.15
N LYS A 831 -17.61 9.19 1.87
CA LYS A 831 -18.74 8.79 2.72
C LYS A 831 -19.12 7.31 2.54
N ILE A 832 -18.74 6.65 1.45
CA ILE A 832 -18.91 5.19 1.27
C ILE A 832 -17.80 4.42 2.03
N THR A 833 -16.55 4.84 1.87
CA THR A 833 -15.36 4.16 2.43
C THR A 833 -15.03 4.57 3.86
N ASN A 834 -15.57 5.69 4.34
CA ASN A 834 -15.49 6.15 5.72
C ASN A 834 -16.85 6.68 6.17
N LEU A 835 -17.42 6.04 7.19
CA LEU A 835 -18.67 6.50 7.80
C LEU A 835 -18.35 7.60 8.81
N ASP A 836 -18.94 8.79 8.68
CA ASP A 836 -18.78 9.84 9.69
C ASP A 836 -19.76 9.63 10.86
N ILE A 837 -19.40 10.12 12.05
CA ILE A 837 -20.29 10.12 13.21
C ILE A 837 -21.45 11.10 13.00
N ASP A 838 -21.22 12.16 12.22
CA ASP A 838 -22.22 13.15 11.82
C ASP A 838 -23.26 12.58 10.83
N ASP A 839 -22.98 11.42 10.24
CA ASP A 839 -23.93 10.69 9.40
C ASP A 839 -24.91 9.83 10.20
N ILE A 840 -24.79 9.82 11.53
CA ILE A 840 -25.63 9.04 12.46
C ILE A 840 -26.39 10.01 13.35
N TYR A 841 -27.68 9.78 13.54
CA TYR A 841 -28.50 10.57 14.45
C TYR A 841 -29.36 9.67 15.34
N ASN A 842 -29.59 10.06 16.59
CA ASN A 842 -30.48 9.35 17.49
C ASN A 842 -31.95 9.62 17.15
N THR A 843 -32.78 8.60 17.23
CA THR A 843 -34.24 8.75 17.16
C THR A 843 -34.80 9.03 18.56
N GLU A 844 -36.10 9.27 18.67
CA GLU A 844 -36.77 9.41 19.97
C GLU A 844 -36.53 8.21 20.90
N GLN A 845 -36.45 6.99 20.34
CA GLN A 845 -36.22 5.77 21.12
C GLN A 845 -34.78 5.67 21.65
N GLY A 846 -33.82 6.39 21.04
CA GLY A 846 -32.44 6.46 21.52
C GLY A 846 -32.23 7.34 22.74
N HIS A 847 -33.29 7.91 23.31
CA HIS A 847 -33.25 8.77 24.49
C HIS A 847 -33.94 8.11 25.69
N ASP A 848 -33.44 8.39 26.90
CA ASP A 848 -34.09 8.02 28.15
C ASP A 848 -35.34 8.88 28.43
N GLU A 849 -36.07 8.59 29.51
CA GLU A 849 -37.27 9.34 29.90
C GLU A 849 -36.97 10.81 30.20
N GLU A 850 -35.72 11.13 30.54
CA GLU A 850 -35.20 12.47 30.79
C GLU A 850 -34.72 13.20 29.52
N GLY A 851 -34.75 12.54 28.36
CA GLY A 851 -34.34 13.10 27.08
C GLY A 851 -32.83 13.11 26.82
N ASN A 852 -32.04 12.37 27.60
CA ASN A 852 -30.61 12.17 27.34
C ASN A 852 -30.39 10.97 26.41
N VAL A 853 -29.37 11.03 25.56
CA VAL A 853 -28.99 9.89 24.72
C VAL A 853 -28.53 8.73 25.59
N ILE A 854 -29.15 7.57 25.39
CA ILE A 854 -28.80 6.32 26.08
C ILE A 854 -27.33 5.98 25.78
N PRO A 855 -26.48 5.68 26.78
CA PRO A 855 -25.04 5.55 26.59
C PRO A 855 -24.60 4.55 25.52
N GLU A 856 -25.35 3.48 25.27
CA GLU A 856 -25.08 2.45 24.26
C GLU A 856 -25.33 2.93 22.82
N TYR A 857 -26.17 3.97 22.66
CA TYR A 857 -26.62 4.48 21.36
C TYR A 857 -25.96 5.81 20.97
N THR A 858 -24.87 6.23 21.63
CA THR A 858 -24.09 7.38 21.16
C THR A 858 -23.54 7.12 19.75
N THR A 859 -23.46 8.16 18.92
CA THR A 859 -23.07 8.06 17.50
C THR A 859 -21.73 7.34 17.29
N ASP A 860 -20.74 7.60 18.14
CA ASP A 860 -19.44 6.91 18.14
C ASP A 860 -19.56 5.40 18.36
N LYS A 861 -20.40 4.97 19.31
CA LYS A 861 -20.60 3.55 19.63
C LYS A 861 -21.42 2.85 18.55
N VAL A 862 -22.42 3.53 17.99
CA VAL A 862 -23.19 3.02 16.85
C VAL A 862 -22.28 2.81 15.64
N LYS A 863 -21.41 3.78 15.32
CA LYS A 863 -20.40 3.64 14.26
C LYS A 863 -19.49 2.44 14.52
N ALA A 864 -18.95 2.32 15.73
CA ALA A 864 -18.06 1.21 16.10
C ALA A 864 -18.76 -0.16 15.96
N ASN A 865 -20.00 -0.27 16.45
CA ASN A 865 -20.80 -1.49 16.36
C ASN A 865 -21.13 -1.85 14.90
N LEU A 866 -21.49 -0.87 14.08
CA LEU A 866 -21.75 -1.08 12.65
C LEU A 866 -20.50 -1.57 11.93
N LEU A 867 -19.34 -0.92 12.12
CA LEU A 867 -18.09 -1.35 11.48
C LEU A 867 -17.66 -2.75 11.93
N ALA A 868 -17.90 -3.10 13.21
CA ALA A 868 -17.62 -4.44 13.72
C ALA A 868 -18.54 -5.51 13.09
N ALA A 869 -19.84 -5.23 12.99
CA ALA A 869 -20.81 -6.12 12.36
C ALA A 869 -20.57 -6.27 10.85
N GLU A 870 -20.28 -5.17 10.15
CA GLU A 870 -19.87 -5.17 8.74
C GLU A 870 -18.63 -6.01 8.49
N LYS A 871 -17.60 -5.85 9.33
CA LYS A 871 -16.37 -6.64 9.23
C LYS A 871 -16.65 -8.13 9.40
N ALA A 872 -17.42 -8.50 10.43
CA ALA A 872 -17.76 -9.90 10.69
C ALA A 872 -18.57 -10.51 9.53
N TYR A 873 -19.51 -9.75 8.97
CA TYR A 873 -20.26 -10.16 7.78
C TYR A 873 -19.36 -10.31 6.55
N PHE A 874 -18.50 -9.34 6.27
CA PHE A 874 -17.57 -9.37 5.14
C PHE A 874 -16.63 -10.57 5.21
N ASP A 875 -16.02 -10.82 6.39
CA ASP A 875 -15.10 -11.95 6.58
C ASP A 875 -15.81 -13.31 6.43
N ALA A 876 -17.02 -13.47 7.01
CA ALA A 876 -17.81 -14.69 6.84
C ALA A 876 -18.21 -14.93 5.38
N ASN A 877 -18.58 -13.86 4.65
CA ASN A 877 -18.91 -13.93 3.23
C ASN A 877 -17.70 -14.35 2.39
N MET A 878 -16.54 -13.73 2.60
CA MET A 878 -15.31 -14.09 1.90
C MET A 878 -14.88 -15.53 2.19
N ALA A 879 -14.90 -15.95 3.47
CA ALA A 879 -14.55 -17.31 3.86
C ALA A 879 -15.46 -18.36 3.20
N TYR A 880 -16.78 -18.11 3.15
CA TYR A 880 -17.72 -19.01 2.49
C TYR A 880 -17.49 -19.07 0.97
N LEU A 881 -17.31 -17.93 0.30
CA LEU A 881 -17.08 -17.89 -1.15
C LEU A 881 -15.76 -18.56 -1.55
N GLU A 882 -14.69 -18.35 -0.80
CA GLU A 882 -13.39 -19.01 -1.00
C GLU A 882 -13.51 -20.53 -0.80
N ALA A 883 -14.14 -20.95 0.31
CA ALA A 883 -14.41 -22.37 0.57
C ALA A 883 -15.25 -23.01 -0.53
N LYS A 884 -16.22 -22.28 -1.09
CA LYS A 884 -17.09 -22.77 -2.16
C LYS A 884 -16.33 -22.94 -3.46
N LYS A 885 -15.48 -21.96 -3.82
CA LYS A 885 -14.57 -22.06 -4.98
C LYS A 885 -13.56 -23.22 -4.82
N ALA A 886 -13.14 -23.51 -3.59
CA ALA A 886 -12.23 -24.61 -3.27
C ALA A 886 -12.89 -25.99 -3.06
N ASN A 887 -14.23 -26.10 -3.14
CA ASN A 887 -14.99 -27.31 -2.80
C ASN A 887 -14.65 -27.88 -1.39
N ALA A 888 -14.52 -27.00 -0.40
CA ALA A 888 -14.16 -27.38 0.96
C ALA A 888 -15.27 -28.22 1.66
N SER A 889 -14.88 -29.05 2.63
CA SER A 889 -15.82 -29.94 3.35
C SER A 889 -16.66 -29.25 4.42
N ASN A 890 -16.26 -28.06 4.88
CA ASN A 890 -16.92 -27.30 5.97
C ASN A 890 -17.92 -26.24 5.47
N LEU A 891 -18.45 -26.40 4.25
CA LEU A 891 -19.33 -25.40 3.61
C LEU A 891 -20.61 -25.12 4.40
N ALA A 892 -21.20 -26.14 5.03
CA ALA A 892 -22.44 -25.97 5.80
C ALA A 892 -22.24 -25.06 7.02
N ASP A 893 -21.16 -25.25 7.77
CA ASP A 893 -20.85 -24.44 8.95
C ASP A 893 -20.57 -22.98 8.56
N LEU A 894 -19.76 -22.77 7.51
CA LEU A 894 -19.49 -21.43 6.99
C LEU A 894 -20.73 -20.75 6.42
N LYS A 895 -21.66 -21.52 5.83
CA LYS A 895 -22.94 -20.99 5.36
C LYS A 895 -23.80 -20.51 6.52
N GLN A 896 -23.88 -21.29 7.60
CA GLN A 896 -24.63 -20.92 8.79
C GLN A 896 -24.04 -19.68 9.46
N ASP A 897 -22.71 -19.59 9.56
CA ASP A 897 -22.03 -18.41 10.08
C ASP A 897 -22.33 -17.17 9.22
N LEU A 898 -22.25 -17.27 7.88
CA LEU A 898 -22.63 -16.19 6.96
C LEU A 898 -24.08 -15.72 7.20
N VAL A 899 -25.04 -16.63 7.33
CA VAL A 899 -26.44 -16.28 7.59
C VAL A 899 -26.58 -15.53 8.92
N GLN A 900 -25.92 -16.01 9.98
CA GLN A 900 -25.95 -15.35 11.28
C GLN A 900 -25.32 -13.95 11.22
N LYS A 901 -24.12 -13.82 10.65
CA LYS A 901 -23.42 -12.52 10.55
C LYS A 901 -24.16 -11.52 9.67
N ARG A 902 -24.88 -11.99 8.63
CA ARG A 902 -25.79 -11.15 7.87
C ARG A 902 -26.93 -10.64 8.75
N SER A 903 -27.57 -11.51 9.52
CA SER A 903 -28.63 -11.12 10.45
C SER A 903 -28.14 -10.10 11.47
N ASP A 904 -26.96 -10.31 12.06
CA ASP A 904 -26.33 -9.39 13.01
C ASP A 904 -26.09 -8.01 12.36
N TYR A 905 -25.53 -7.98 11.15
CA TYR A 905 -25.31 -6.73 10.40
C TYR A 905 -26.60 -5.94 10.15
N TYR A 906 -27.63 -6.62 9.64
CA TYR A 906 -28.91 -5.98 9.38
C TYR A 906 -29.67 -5.58 10.65
N SER A 907 -29.45 -6.28 11.77
CA SER A 907 -30.00 -5.86 13.07
C SER A 907 -29.47 -4.49 13.48
N VAL A 908 -28.18 -4.23 13.26
CA VAL A 908 -27.55 -2.93 13.54
C VAL A 908 -28.05 -1.87 12.54
N LEU A 909 -28.19 -2.20 11.24
CA LEU A 909 -28.71 -1.23 10.25
C LEU A 909 -30.19 -0.84 10.44
N ASN A 910 -30.97 -1.72 11.08
CA ASN A 910 -32.41 -1.61 11.21
C ASN A 910 -32.88 -1.37 12.64
N ASP A 911 -31.95 -1.11 13.57
CA ASP A 911 -32.23 -0.70 14.94
C ASP A 911 -33.02 0.62 14.94
N SER A 912 -34.00 0.71 15.82
CA SER A 912 -34.92 1.84 15.90
C SER A 912 -34.44 2.99 16.79
N HIS A 913 -33.35 2.83 17.55
CA HIS A 913 -32.78 3.84 18.45
C HIS A 913 -31.94 4.92 17.74
N TYR A 914 -31.56 4.68 16.48
CA TYR A 914 -30.80 5.62 15.66
C TYR A 914 -31.17 5.50 14.17
N GLY A 915 -30.75 6.49 13.40
CA GLY A 915 -30.91 6.55 11.96
C GLY A 915 -29.62 7.00 11.27
N PHE A 916 -29.58 6.80 9.96
CA PHE A 916 -28.46 7.20 9.11
C PHE A 916 -28.89 8.30 8.15
N SER A 917 -28.07 9.34 8.05
CA SER A 917 -28.24 10.40 7.07
C SER A 917 -28.23 9.79 5.66
N LYS A 918 -29.08 10.30 4.75
CA LYS A 918 -29.07 9.85 3.35
C LYS A 918 -27.69 10.04 2.71
N SER A 919 -27.01 11.13 3.05
CA SER A 919 -25.68 11.43 2.53
C SER A 919 -24.57 10.54 3.11
N GLY A 920 -24.82 9.79 4.17
CA GLY A 920 -23.81 8.99 4.85
C GLY A 920 -23.53 7.62 4.24
N TYR A 921 -24.35 7.19 3.27
CA TYR A 921 -24.21 5.91 2.55
C TYR A 921 -23.98 4.66 3.46
N ALA A 922 -24.34 4.73 4.74
CA ALA A 922 -24.37 3.58 5.65
C ALA A 922 -25.52 2.64 5.30
N LYS A 923 -26.63 3.22 4.83
CA LYS A 923 -27.86 2.52 4.45
C LYS A 923 -28.29 2.91 3.06
N TYR A 924 -28.58 1.91 2.23
CA TYR A 924 -29.12 2.09 0.90
C TYR A 924 -30.53 2.67 0.95
N THR A 925 -30.79 3.71 0.15
CA THR A 925 -32.15 4.25 -0.04
C THR A 925 -32.46 4.42 -1.52
N VAL A 926 -33.68 4.04 -1.92
CA VAL A 926 -34.15 4.12 -3.32
C VAL A 926 -34.25 5.57 -3.81
N SER A 927 -34.47 6.54 -2.91
CA SER A 927 -34.55 7.97 -3.27
C SER A 927 -33.26 8.58 -3.83
N HIS A 928 -32.11 7.89 -3.71
CA HIS A 928 -30.87 8.32 -4.35
C HIS A 928 -30.90 8.23 -5.89
N TYR A 929 -31.90 7.52 -6.44
CA TYR A 929 -32.07 7.25 -7.87
C TYR A 929 -33.04 8.19 -8.58
N GLU A 930 -33.62 9.17 -7.88
CA GLU A 930 -34.55 10.13 -8.48
C GLU A 930 -33.82 11.35 -9.04
N LYS A 931 -34.23 11.77 -10.25
CA LYS A 931 -33.64 12.92 -10.96
C LYS A 931 -33.88 14.21 -10.16
N GLY A 932 -32.81 14.81 -9.62
CA GLY A 932 -32.92 16.14 -9.00
C GLY A 932 -31.79 16.62 -8.09
N GLN A 933 -30.86 15.78 -7.64
CA GLN A 933 -29.68 16.20 -6.87
C GLN A 933 -28.38 15.51 -7.31
N GLN A 934 -27.26 16.17 -7.06
CA GLN A 934 -26.01 16.09 -7.84
C GLN A 934 -25.20 14.79 -7.77
N VAL A 935 -25.59 13.76 -7.01
CA VAL A 935 -24.93 12.45 -7.15
C VAL A 935 -25.90 11.28 -6.90
N THR A 936 -26.05 10.43 -7.91
CA THR A 936 -26.82 9.18 -7.89
C THR A 936 -25.83 8.01 -8.04
N LEU A 937 -25.80 7.08 -7.08
CA LEU A 937 -24.91 5.89 -7.09
C LEU A 937 -25.70 4.61 -7.34
N THR A 938 -26.03 4.29 -8.59
CA THR A 938 -26.84 3.11 -8.97
C THR A 938 -26.24 1.79 -8.46
N PRO A 939 -27.04 0.73 -8.27
CA PRO A 939 -26.50 -0.60 -7.95
C PRO A 939 -25.38 -1.03 -8.91
N LEU A 940 -25.54 -0.73 -10.21
CA LEU A 940 -24.51 -0.94 -11.23
C LEU A 940 -23.24 -0.13 -10.95
N GLN A 941 -23.35 1.14 -10.56
CA GLN A 941 -22.19 1.98 -10.21
C GLN A 941 -21.48 1.48 -8.96
N LEU A 942 -22.21 1.11 -7.90
CA LEU A 942 -21.62 0.52 -6.70
C LEU A 942 -20.89 -0.79 -7.01
N ALA A 943 -21.50 -1.65 -7.83
CA ALA A 943 -20.87 -2.88 -8.29
C ALA A 943 -19.61 -2.60 -9.11
N SER A 944 -19.68 -1.63 -10.02
CA SER A 944 -18.55 -1.19 -10.85
C SER A 944 -17.40 -0.63 -10.00
N ILE A 945 -17.69 0.14 -8.94
CA ILE A 945 -16.68 0.65 -8.00
C ILE A 945 -15.98 -0.53 -7.34
N TYR A 946 -16.73 -1.43 -6.70
CA TYR A 946 -16.15 -2.60 -6.03
C TYR A 946 -15.33 -3.47 -7.00
N ALA A 947 -15.90 -3.82 -8.15
CA ALA A 947 -15.24 -4.68 -9.14
C ALA A 947 -13.95 -4.05 -9.71
N SER A 948 -13.92 -2.73 -9.90
CA SER A 948 -12.72 -2.03 -10.40
C SER A 948 -11.59 -2.00 -9.37
N GLU A 949 -11.92 -1.78 -8.10
CA GLU A 949 -10.97 -1.77 -6.99
C GLU A 949 -10.33 -3.16 -6.80
N VAL A 950 -11.16 -4.21 -6.75
CA VAL A 950 -10.70 -5.60 -6.64
C VAL A 950 -9.85 -5.99 -7.85
N ALA A 951 -10.28 -5.65 -9.06
CA ALA A 951 -9.53 -5.92 -10.29
C ALA A 951 -8.16 -5.25 -10.28
N THR A 952 -8.10 -3.97 -9.89
CA THR A 952 -6.85 -3.20 -9.81
C THR A 952 -5.88 -3.83 -8.83
N TYR A 953 -6.34 -4.16 -7.62
CA TYR A 953 -5.51 -4.85 -6.61
C TYR A 953 -5.00 -6.20 -7.11
N GLN A 954 -5.86 -7.02 -7.70
CA GLN A 954 -5.49 -8.35 -8.18
C GLN A 954 -4.44 -8.28 -9.30
N VAL A 955 -4.64 -7.40 -10.28
CA VAL A 955 -3.69 -7.24 -11.39
C VAL A 955 -2.38 -6.63 -10.91
N LEU A 956 -2.39 -5.61 -10.05
CA LEU A 956 -1.15 -5.05 -9.50
C LEU A 956 -0.37 -6.09 -8.69
N LYS A 957 -1.06 -6.89 -7.87
CA LYS A 957 -0.44 -7.98 -7.11
C LYS A 957 0.17 -9.05 -8.03
N GLU A 958 -0.54 -9.41 -9.10
CA GLU A 958 -0.04 -10.33 -10.13
C GLU A 958 1.20 -9.76 -10.85
N LEU A 959 1.16 -8.49 -11.25
CA LEU A 959 2.28 -7.81 -11.91
C LEU A 959 3.50 -7.67 -11.00
N HIS A 960 3.29 -7.36 -9.71
CA HIS A 960 4.39 -7.27 -8.75
C HIS A 960 5.09 -8.61 -8.57
N ALA A 961 4.33 -9.68 -8.35
CA ALA A 961 4.88 -11.02 -8.21
C ALA A 961 5.61 -11.50 -9.47
N GLU A 962 5.02 -11.30 -10.65
CA GLU A 962 5.59 -11.80 -11.91
C GLU A 962 6.77 -10.94 -12.41
N TYR A 963 6.71 -9.60 -12.28
CA TYR A 963 7.64 -8.69 -12.96
C TYR A 963 8.44 -7.72 -12.06
N MET A 964 8.11 -7.55 -10.78
CA MET A 964 8.75 -6.52 -9.92
C MET A 964 9.53 -7.08 -8.71
N ASP A 965 9.07 -8.15 -8.06
CA ASP A 965 9.75 -8.72 -6.89
C ASP A 965 11.02 -9.52 -7.25
N SER A 966 12.17 -9.07 -6.76
CA SER A 966 13.47 -9.75 -6.93
C SER A 966 13.92 -10.56 -5.71
N GLU A 967 13.13 -10.61 -4.63
CA GLU A 967 13.46 -11.36 -3.41
C GLU A 967 12.76 -12.73 -3.39
N ASN A 968 13.18 -13.61 -4.28
CA ASN A 968 13.08 -15.08 -4.14
C ASN A 968 13.98 -15.70 -5.21
N ASN A 969 15.30 -15.63 -5.01
CA ASN A 969 16.30 -16.60 -5.50
C ASN A 969 17.66 -16.36 -4.86
#